data_AF-A0A2B4RTP9-F1
#
_entry.id   AF-A0A2B4RTP9-F1
#
_cell.length_a   1.000
_cell.length_b   1.000
_cell.length_c   1.000
_cell.angle_alpha   90.00
_cell.angle_beta   90.00
_cell.angle_gamma   90.00
#
_symmetry.space_group_name_H-M   'P 1'
#
loop_
_entity.id
_entity.type
_entity.pdbx_description
1 polymer ?
#
loop_
_entity_poly.entity_id
_entity_poly.type
_entity_poly.pdbx_seq_one_letter_code
_entity_poly.pdbx_strand_id
1 'polypeptide(L)'
;MEGATLPNVYVTRHGIDSETCGSRSQPCKSIVQAIERVSFGGFIYLDGQGTTEHPYDCSSCNTSVACHHGIHVTKSLTIKGTFFPHVFCVKGFHFQWTVDEQQTLTFELSGIHFWQTPFTCKDCSSIVIHNCSFRNTARNFIIETQNISYVQLVVQGDSVFHNNSQCFELLLFDSGGKQNRFLEVNITNTNFEENGLYGQKDKRGGMKIMSVAKMVLNPVYISIFCRKTKFFSNRGPFISVNVPTAVTNETYRDVELRYNGFHPKDFFLNLEPEVPPHERSLFFSLSWETRAKFIGLNCLDNKNVLCIQVVSPIADIDIQDSQFRYLQATRCKGSSLSLAAYINASLRITNSFFYKNTAYTGGSLFVKAPKDFLKIDLANVTFSHCRAKIGCVIFIGTTKIRNQSDAHNLFLNFRNVTVERWKGLNHKCVAVEVLLKNGNIDIERSTFKRKTRTTVGGALRVITTYGKTNVTISKCIFEDIAVIARQGTFLQILAGSGNAGMAMISDSLIVSNLRKKKALMISPKYRIKLVNVTLNSFKIGLHIESSPPKNCSFPIDIIIENCSFLDKIYDAIFVLFDPTSVKLLIRNTHFISSNDTVQIYQSKKNYAIHLNIPPLKNIMSSKAVVELENNIFHFRPPSYFSLLFEGKKNVPIRRSHFRNCISAHGRQWINKDSGYLYQKVTGAISVLLSPDKPQRLGCVNSNSSQEVHPSWNYSSRVLFEDTIFEENFGVAVGAVYISNGFTIFRRCIFRDNFGVQQAGHVYSTYGTGRIDFLDCLFFRTKQDVTISNVTTSKTGTFIYSQTAGPLKLVNTSMISLIANRSTYPILDISSGGFVDMDENCEIKCSEGQNLLFENNTHFLYTEKNKRSCVLNVTVMKYSCRSCPPGYYGLKKGMSRGLAVTPFVHCLPCPFGAICIENNIAAKPNFWGYQTSGHPQSLEFLACPEDYCPSTTTKYYNSCQGNRNGTLCGQCAKGFTETLFSTECRNSTECSHFTVWIVTMVLTIALALYLLKKPPIL
;
A
#
# COMPACT_ATOMS: atom_id res chain seq x y z
N MET A 1 60.60 60.83 -29.44
CA MET A 1 61.10 59.45 -29.66
C MET A 1 60.14 58.56 -28.88
N GLU A 2 59.40 57.67 -29.53
CA GLU A 2 58.51 56.73 -28.82
C GLU A 2 59.37 55.73 -28.03
N GLY A 3 59.18 55.66 -26.71
CA GLY A 3 59.92 54.74 -25.86
C GLY A 3 59.59 53.28 -26.18
N ALA A 4 60.62 52.45 -26.41
CA ALA A 4 60.46 51.03 -26.76
C ALA A 4 59.64 50.25 -25.73
N THR A 5 58.68 49.43 -26.17
CA THR A 5 57.90 48.54 -25.30
C THR A 5 58.71 47.32 -24.86
N LEU A 6 58.36 46.73 -23.71
CA LEU A 6 59.08 45.62 -23.07
C LEU A 6 58.20 44.38 -22.91
N PRO A 7 58.71 43.15 -23.17
CA PRO A 7 57.95 41.92 -22.95
C PRO A 7 57.72 41.60 -21.48
N ASN A 8 58.59 42.08 -20.59
CA ASN A 8 58.48 41.92 -19.15
C ASN A 8 58.67 43.29 -18.49
N VAL A 9 57.70 43.69 -17.67
CA VAL A 9 57.69 44.96 -16.96
C VAL A 9 57.60 44.72 -15.45
N TYR A 10 58.51 45.28 -14.68
CA TYR A 10 58.56 45.16 -13.22
C TYR A 10 58.02 46.43 -12.56
N VAL A 11 57.17 46.28 -11.54
CA VAL A 11 56.53 47.37 -10.79
C VAL A 11 56.76 47.18 -9.30
N THR A 12 57.24 48.22 -8.63
CA THR A 12 57.40 48.26 -7.17
C THR A 12 57.09 49.65 -6.63
N ARG A 13 56.69 49.75 -5.36
CA ARG A 13 56.39 51.04 -4.71
C ARG A 13 57.59 51.99 -4.64
N HIS A 14 58.80 51.45 -4.70
CA HIS A 14 60.06 52.20 -4.74
C HIS A 14 60.52 52.55 -6.17
N GLY A 15 59.76 52.17 -7.19
CA GLY A 15 60.06 52.46 -8.59
C GLY A 15 59.86 53.93 -8.96
N ILE A 16 60.24 54.28 -10.18
CA ILE A 16 60.09 55.63 -10.74
C ILE A 16 59.43 55.51 -12.11
N ASP A 17 58.30 56.17 -12.30
CA ASP A 17 57.64 56.23 -13.60
C ASP A 17 58.44 57.14 -14.55
N SER A 18 58.87 56.58 -15.67
CA SER A 18 59.57 57.30 -16.75
C SER A 18 59.34 56.58 -18.08
N GLU A 19 59.66 57.24 -19.19
CA GLU A 19 59.62 56.63 -20.53
C GLU A 19 60.58 55.42 -20.69
N THR A 20 61.48 55.18 -19.72
CA THR A 20 62.46 54.10 -19.73
C THR A 20 62.25 53.06 -18.63
N CYS A 21 61.27 53.25 -17.73
CA CYS A 21 61.02 52.31 -16.64
C CYS A 21 60.49 50.96 -17.14
N GLY A 22 60.61 49.94 -16.30
CA GLY A 22 60.03 48.60 -16.50
C GLY A 22 61.04 47.45 -16.46
N SER A 23 62.34 47.73 -16.46
CA SER A 23 63.36 46.70 -16.25
C SER A 23 63.47 46.32 -14.75
N ARG A 24 64.16 45.22 -14.42
CA ARG A 24 64.41 44.87 -13.00
C ARG A 24 65.23 45.91 -12.26
N SER A 25 66.19 46.55 -12.94
CA SER A 25 67.07 47.56 -12.35
C SER A 25 66.40 48.93 -12.25
N GLN A 26 65.39 49.20 -13.09
CA GLN A 26 64.62 50.43 -13.09
C GLN A 26 63.13 50.12 -13.22
N PRO A 27 62.49 49.59 -12.15
CA PRO A 27 61.08 49.25 -12.17
C PRO A 27 60.19 50.49 -12.21
N CYS A 28 59.01 50.37 -12.82
CA CYS A 28 58.00 51.42 -12.79
C CYS A 28 57.37 51.53 -11.39
N LYS A 29 56.79 52.69 -11.08
CA LYS A 29 56.08 52.97 -9.83
C LYS A 29 54.59 52.62 -9.90
N SER A 30 53.94 52.92 -11.03
CA SER A 30 52.50 52.75 -11.21
C SER A 30 52.13 51.63 -12.18
N ILE A 31 50.94 51.05 -11.99
CA ILE A 31 50.37 50.04 -12.90
C ILE A 31 50.04 50.66 -14.26
N VAL A 32 49.59 51.92 -14.29
CA VAL A 32 49.26 52.66 -15.52
C VAL A 32 50.50 52.78 -16.41
N GLN A 33 51.63 53.25 -15.86
CA GLN A 33 52.88 53.33 -16.60
C GLN A 33 53.33 51.93 -17.08
N ALA A 34 53.16 50.90 -16.25
CA ALA A 34 53.53 49.54 -16.64
C ALA A 34 52.71 49.02 -17.84
N ILE A 35 51.42 49.36 -17.91
CA ILE A 35 50.55 49.02 -19.04
C ILE A 35 50.98 49.76 -20.30
N GLU A 36 51.40 51.02 -20.23
CA GLU A 36 51.94 51.72 -21.39
C GLU A 36 53.22 51.04 -21.91
N ARG A 37 54.13 50.68 -21.00
CA ARG A 37 55.45 50.11 -21.33
C ARG A 37 55.40 48.66 -21.81
N VAL A 38 54.41 47.85 -21.42
CA VAL A 38 54.38 46.42 -21.77
C VAL A 38 54.06 46.18 -23.25
N SER A 39 54.71 45.21 -23.90
CA SER A 39 54.36 44.79 -25.27
C SER A 39 53.03 44.03 -25.31
N PHE A 40 52.41 43.90 -26.49
CA PHE A 40 51.24 43.04 -26.66
C PHE A 40 51.60 41.59 -26.27
N GLY A 41 50.76 40.96 -25.45
CA GLY A 41 50.97 39.63 -24.88
C GLY A 41 52.04 39.56 -23.77
N GLY A 42 52.59 40.70 -23.32
CA GLY A 42 53.67 40.75 -22.33
C GLY A 42 53.21 40.56 -20.88
N PHE A 43 54.20 40.52 -19.97
CA PHE A 43 54.01 40.26 -18.54
C PHE A 43 54.32 41.49 -17.69
N ILE A 44 53.45 41.78 -16.72
CA ILE A 44 53.65 42.77 -15.67
C ILE A 44 53.84 42.03 -14.35
N TYR A 45 54.97 42.24 -13.69
CA TYR A 45 55.28 41.70 -12.37
C TYR A 45 55.09 42.76 -11.30
N LEU A 46 54.09 42.57 -10.44
CA LEU A 46 53.75 43.49 -9.34
C LEU A 46 54.38 43.01 -8.03
N ASP A 47 55.25 43.82 -7.45
CA ASP A 47 55.81 43.60 -6.12
C ASP A 47 54.83 44.00 -5.02
N GLY A 48 54.56 43.08 -4.08
CA GLY A 48 53.62 43.26 -2.99
C GLY A 48 54.20 43.82 -1.69
N GLN A 49 55.52 43.98 -1.59
CA GLN A 49 56.14 44.52 -0.37
C GLN A 49 55.61 45.93 -0.04
N GLY A 50 55.15 46.13 1.19
CA GLY A 50 54.59 47.40 1.67
C GLY A 50 53.21 47.79 1.11
N THR A 51 52.60 46.96 0.25
CA THR A 51 51.34 47.31 -0.41
C THR A 51 50.09 47.16 0.48
N THR A 52 50.20 46.49 1.63
CA THR A 52 49.12 46.39 2.62
C THR A 52 48.75 47.75 3.22
N GLU A 53 49.75 48.60 3.47
CA GLU A 53 49.57 49.97 3.99
C GLU A 53 49.38 50.98 2.84
N HIS A 54 50.07 50.76 1.72
CA HIS A 54 50.07 51.64 0.55
C HIS A 54 49.78 50.87 -0.73
N PRO A 55 48.51 50.51 -0.99
CA PRO A 55 48.14 49.73 -2.16
C PRO A 55 48.44 50.47 -3.46
N TYR A 56 48.61 49.73 -4.56
CA TYR A 56 48.63 50.33 -5.89
C TYR A 56 47.26 50.91 -6.21
N ASP A 57 47.24 52.17 -6.67
CA ASP A 57 46.04 52.87 -7.08
C ASP A 57 46.01 53.07 -8.60
N CYS A 58 44.97 53.76 -9.08
CA CYS A 58 44.80 54.14 -10.48
C CYS A 58 44.93 55.63 -10.73
N SER A 59 45.72 56.29 -9.88
CA SER A 59 45.98 57.73 -9.95
C SER A 59 47.18 57.98 -10.87
N SER A 60 46.95 58.41 -12.12
CA SER A 60 47.99 59.01 -12.96
C SER A 60 47.68 60.49 -13.15
N CYS A 61 48.18 61.38 -12.28
CA CYS A 61 48.15 62.79 -12.60
C CYS A 61 49.50 63.41 -12.25
N ASN A 62 50.33 63.58 -13.27
CA ASN A 62 51.51 64.45 -13.22
C ASN A 62 51.60 65.33 -14.48
N THR A 63 50.48 65.81 -15.02
CA THR A 63 50.38 67.03 -15.84
C THR A 63 48.92 67.39 -16.11
N SER A 64 48.61 68.69 -16.12
CA SER A 64 47.30 69.25 -16.46
C SER A 64 46.93 68.95 -17.92
N VAL A 65 45.95 68.06 -18.14
CA VAL A 65 44.86 68.08 -19.15
C VAL A 65 44.22 66.68 -19.17
N ALA A 66 42.92 66.62 -18.82
CA ALA A 66 42.01 65.47 -18.90
C ALA A 66 42.46 64.11 -18.29
N CYS A 67 42.43 63.97 -16.96
CA CYS A 67 42.64 62.66 -16.30
C CYS A 67 41.45 61.71 -16.62
N HIS A 68 41.70 60.65 -17.42
CA HIS A 68 40.76 59.53 -17.58
C HIS A 68 40.59 58.82 -16.23
N HIS A 69 39.34 58.66 -15.78
CA HIS A 69 39.05 58.11 -14.46
C HIS A 69 39.06 56.56 -14.52
N GLY A 70 40.23 55.92 -14.40
CA GLY A 70 40.39 54.45 -14.36
C GLY A 70 41.63 53.94 -15.14
N ILE A 71 41.91 52.64 -15.06
CA ILE A 71 43.01 52.00 -15.82
C ILE A 71 42.47 51.44 -17.14
N HIS A 72 42.85 52.03 -18.27
CA HIS A 72 42.43 51.57 -19.59
C HIS A 72 43.47 50.62 -20.19
N VAL A 73 43.03 49.41 -20.56
CA VAL A 73 43.88 48.37 -21.15
C VAL A 73 43.41 48.07 -22.56
N THR A 74 44.24 48.40 -23.53
CA THR A 74 43.96 48.23 -24.96
C THR A 74 44.76 47.10 -25.61
N LYS A 75 45.46 46.26 -24.83
CA LYS A 75 46.28 45.14 -25.35
C LYS A 75 46.20 43.92 -24.46
N SER A 76 46.40 42.74 -25.05
CA SER A 76 46.47 41.48 -24.29
C SER A 76 47.69 41.48 -23.38
N LEU A 77 47.54 41.06 -22.12
CA LEU A 77 48.64 41.08 -21.14
C LEU A 77 48.41 40.12 -19.97
N THR A 78 49.47 39.83 -19.22
CA THR A 78 49.41 39.04 -17.99
C THR A 78 49.97 39.83 -16.81
N ILE A 79 49.23 39.91 -15.70
CA ILE A 79 49.69 40.56 -14.47
C ILE A 79 49.91 39.51 -13.39
N LYS A 80 51.16 39.39 -12.92
CA LYS A 80 51.58 38.44 -11.88
C LYS A 80 52.04 39.18 -10.63
N GLY A 81 51.43 38.85 -9.50
CA GLY A 81 51.85 39.33 -8.20
C GLY A 81 52.97 38.48 -7.60
N THR A 82 53.98 39.14 -7.05
CA THR A 82 54.99 38.56 -6.16
C THR A 82 54.78 39.12 -4.76
N PHE A 83 54.76 38.27 -3.72
CA PHE A 83 54.41 38.67 -2.35
C PHE A 83 53.00 39.26 -2.17
N PHE A 84 52.01 38.75 -2.94
CA PHE A 84 50.58 39.07 -2.77
C PHE A 84 50.26 40.58 -2.77
N PRO A 85 50.58 41.32 -3.85
CA PRO A 85 50.33 42.76 -3.94
C PRO A 85 48.86 43.13 -3.74
N HIS A 86 48.65 44.27 -3.07
CA HIS A 86 47.34 44.88 -2.87
C HIS A 86 47.10 46.02 -3.87
N VAL A 87 45.93 45.98 -4.52
CA VAL A 87 45.47 46.97 -5.48
C VAL A 87 44.15 47.57 -5.02
N PHE A 88 44.05 48.90 -5.02
CA PHE A 88 42.87 49.67 -4.66
C PHE A 88 42.58 50.72 -5.74
N CYS A 89 41.66 50.39 -6.66
CA CYS A 89 41.26 51.29 -7.72
C CYS A 89 39.73 51.34 -7.88
N VAL A 90 39.08 52.35 -7.29
CA VAL A 90 37.62 52.52 -7.30
C VAL A 90 37.01 52.60 -8.71
N LYS A 91 37.76 53.17 -9.66
CA LYS A 91 37.31 53.27 -11.06
C LYS A 91 37.55 52.00 -11.86
N GLY A 92 38.46 51.15 -11.42
CA GLY A 92 38.70 49.82 -11.97
C GLY A 92 39.61 49.76 -13.19
N PHE A 93 39.62 48.57 -13.78
CA PHE A 93 40.26 48.26 -15.05
C PHE A 93 39.20 48.18 -16.16
N HIS A 94 39.50 48.81 -17.29
CA HIS A 94 38.65 48.84 -18.47
C HIS A 94 39.41 48.22 -19.65
N PHE A 95 39.10 46.97 -19.96
CA PHE A 95 39.61 46.25 -21.12
C PHE A 95 38.70 46.55 -22.31
N GLN A 96 39.16 47.42 -23.20
CA GLN A 96 38.43 47.80 -24.40
C GLN A 96 39.43 48.07 -25.52
N TRP A 97 39.17 47.47 -26.69
CA TRP A 97 39.97 47.70 -27.88
C TRP A 97 39.54 48.98 -28.60
N THR A 98 40.49 49.72 -29.14
CA THR A 98 40.28 50.89 -29.99
C THR A 98 41.12 50.72 -31.25
N VAL A 99 40.48 50.63 -32.43
CA VAL A 99 41.00 50.60 -33.83
C VAL A 99 40.82 49.27 -34.60
N ASP A 100 40.43 49.40 -35.88
CA ASP A 100 39.87 48.42 -36.84
C ASP A 100 40.79 47.25 -37.32
N GLU A 101 41.32 46.41 -36.43
CA GLU A 101 41.94 45.13 -36.82
C GLU A 101 41.40 43.92 -36.03
N GLN A 102 41.40 42.73 -36.66
CA GLN A 102 40.82 41.45 -36.18
C GLN A 102 41.55 40.81 -34.98
N GLN A 103 41.97 41.57 -33.97
CA GLN A 103 42.65 41.03 -32.77
C GLN A 103 41.71 41.00 -31.55
N THR A 104 41.65 39.85 -30.86
CA THR A 104 40.82 39.67 -29.64
C THR A 104 41.64 39.90 -28.37
N LEU A 105 41.07 40.61 -27.40
CA LEU A 105 41.70 40.88 -26.10
C LEU A 105 41.68 39.65 -25.18
N THR A 106 42.82 39.34 -24.58
CA THR A 106 42.97 38.29 -23.55
C THR A 106 43.77 38.82 -22.35
N PHE A 107 43.37 38.49 -21.13
CA PHE A 107 44.19 38.83 -19.96
C PHE A 107 44.20 37.76 -18.87
N GLU A 108 45.34 37.70 -18.17
CA GLU A 108 45.55 36.82 -17.03
C GLU A 108 45.93 37.64 -15.78
N LEU A 109 45.29 37.34 -14.65
CA LEU A 109 45.61 37.90 -13.33
C LEU A 109 46.01 36.76 -12.40
N SER A 110 47.20 36.85 -11.80
CA SER A 110 47.68 35.81 -10.88
C SER A 110 48.30 36.36 -9.60
N GLY A 111 47.85 35.88 -8.43
CA GLY A 111 48.51 36.12 -7.14
C GLY A 111 48.33 37.53 -6.56
N ILE A 112 47.17 38.17 -6.75
CA ILE A 112 46.93 39.59 -6.41
C ILE A 112 45.68 39.76 -5.53
N HIS A 113 45.72 40.71 -4.59
CA HIS A 113 44.58 41.12 -3.77
C HIS A 113 43.99 42.44 -4.27
N PHE A 114 42.80 42.38 -4.85
CA PHE A 114 42.03 43.52 -5.33
C PHE A 114 40.98 43.95 -4.31
N TRP A 115 40.99 45.24 -3.94
CA TRP A 115 40.04 45.88 -3.03
C TRP A 115 39.28 46.98 -3.75
N GLN A 116 37.95 46.97 -3.67
CA GLN A 116 37.08 47.95 -4.32
C GLN A 116 37.45 48.22 -5.79
N THR A 117 37.88 47.19 -6.51
CA THR A 117 38.46 47.32 -7.86
C THR A 117 37.59 46.57 -8.87
N PRO A 118 36.74 47.27 -9.64
CA PRO A 118 35.94 46.64 -10.67
C PRO A 118 36.75 46.37 -11.95
N PHE A 119 36.30 45.40 -12.73
CA PHE A 119 36.86 45.00 -14.01
C PHE A 119 35.74 45.02 -15.04
N THR A 120 35.89 45.85 -16.07
CA THR A 120 34.99 45.89 -17.21
C THR A 120 35.75 45.40 -18.42
N CYS A 121 35.17 44.42 -19.11
CA CYS A 121 35.72 43.84 -20.33
C CYS A 121 34.68 43.93 -21.43
N LYS A 122 35.05 44.51 -22.57
CA LYS A 122 34.24 44.51 -23.79
C LYS A 122 34.93 43.67 -24.86
N ASP A 123 34.26 42.61 -25.30
CA ASP A 123 34.74 41.70 -26.34
C ASP A 123 36.10 41.02 -26.04
N CYS A 124 36.38 40.63 -24.79
CA CYS A 124 37.54 39.79 -24.47
C CYS A 124 37.24 38.31 -24.74
N SER A 125 38.14 37.63 -25.45
CA SER A 125 37.99 36.22 -25.82
C SER A 125 38.45 35.26 -24.71
N SER A 126 39.38 35.66 -23.85
CA SER A 126 39.85 34.85 -22.72
C SER A 126 40.21 35.68 -21.50
N ILE A 127 39.68 35.26 -20.35
CA ILE A 127 39.88 35.88 -19.03
C ILE A 127 40.35 34.79 -18.07
N VAL A 128 41.57 34.90 -17.56
CA VAL A 128 42.16 33.92 -16.65
C VAL A 128 42.47 34.55 -15.30
N ILE A 129 42.00 33.92 -14.22
CA ILE A 129 42.17 34.36 -12.84
C ILE A 129 42.76 33.20 -12.05
N HIS A 130 43.89 33.42 -11.40
CA HIS A 130 44.60 32.38 -10.66
C HIS A 130 45.12 32.85 -9.29
N ASN A 131 44.70 32.22 -8.19
CA ASN A 131 45.12 32.59 -6.82
C ASN A 131 44.91 34.10 -6.50
N CYS A 132 43.79 34.68 -6.92
CA CYS A 132 43.49 36.09 -6.70
C CYS A 132 42.37 36.28 -5.68
N SER A 133 42.38 37.41 -4.97
CA SER A 133 41.34 37.78 -4.00
C SER A 133 40.66 39.07 -4.42
N PHE A 134 39.33 39.06 -4.49
CA PHE A 134 38.50 40.19 -4.90
C PHE A 134 37.54 40.59 -3.79
N ARG A 135 37.68 41.79 -3.26
CA ARG A 135 36.97 42.21 -2.03
C ARG A 135 36.22 43.52 -2.17
N ASN A 136 35.08 43.61 -1.48
CA ASN A 136 34.32 44.84 -1.22
C ASN A 136 33.93 45.63 -2.48
N THR A 137 33.74 44.95 -3.61
CA THR A 137 33.44 45.63 -4.89
C THR A 137 31.95 45.55 -5.21
N ALA A 138 31.36 46.68 -5.61
CA ALA A 138 29.94 46.72 -5.98
C ALA A 138 29.65 45.81 -7.19
N ARG A 139 30.46 45.85 -8.25
CA ARG A 139 30.39 44.92 -9.38
C ARG A 139 31.80 44.52 -9.73
N ASN A 140 32.17 43.26 -9.49
CA ASN A 140 33.57 42.87 -9.60
C ASN A 140 33.99 42.68 -11.07
N PHE A 141 33.36 41.77 -11.81
CA PHE A 141 33.57 41.60 -13.25
C PHE A 141 32.29 41.87 -14.05
N ILE A 142 32.38 42.77 -15.03
CA ILE A 142 31.35 43.04 -16.04
C ILE A 142 31.95 42.66 -17.39
N ILE A 143 31.40 41.63 -18.03
CA ILE A 143 31.91 41.09 -19.28
C ILE A 143 30.82 41.25 -20.33
N GLU A 144 31.07 42.13 -21.31
CA GLU A 144 30.15 42.44 -22.39
C GLU A 144 30.63 41.79 -23.68
N THR A 145 29.76 41.00 -24.30
CA THR A 145 30.06 40.28 -25.54
C THR A 145 29.11 40.71 -26.63
N GLN A 146 29.64 41.42 -27.63
CA GLN A 146 28.91 41.96 -28.76
C GLN A 146 29.47 41.43 -30.10
N ASN A 147 30.77 41.52 -30.34
CA ASN A 147 31.35 41.28 -31.68
C ASN A 147 32.10 39.94 -31.84
N ILE A 148 32.36 39.22 -30.74
CA ILE A 148 33.10 37.96 -30.76
C ILE A 148 32.19 36.73 -30.64
N SER A 149 32.63 35.61 -31.21
CA SER A 149 31.89 34.34 -31.23
C SER A 149 32.28 33.40 -30.08
N TYR A 150 33.40 33.63 -29.40
CA TYR A 150 33.93 32.76 -28.36
C TYR A 150 34.45 33.57 -27.16
N VAL A 151 34.00 33.19 -25.95
CA VAL A 151 34.46 33.76 -24.69
C VAL A 151 34.81 32.63 -23.73
N GLN A 152 36.00 32.69 -23.15
CA GLN A 152 36.45 31.78 -22.10
C GLN A 152 36.72 32.54 -20.80
N LEU A 153 36.11 32.09 -19.70
CA LEU A 153 36.40 32.56 -18.35
C LEU A 153 36.94 31.39 -17.53
N VAL A 154 38.19 31.51 -17.08
CA VAL A 154 38.85 30.52 -16.22
C VAL A 154 39.16 31.16 -14.88
N VAL A 155 38.58 30.63 -13.81
CA VAL A 155 38.87 30.98 -12.43
C VAL A 155 39.42 29.75 -11.74
N GLN A 156 40.65 29.82 -11.28
CA GLN A 156 41.36 28.67 -10.72
C GLN A 156 42.34 29.10 -9.63
N GLY A 157 43.00 28.11 -9.03
CA GLY A 157 43.76 28.34 -7.81
C GLY A 157 42.85 28.73 -6.65
N ASP A 158 43.40 28.93 -5.45
CA ASP A 158 42.67 29.26 -4.23
C ASP A 158 42.14 30.73 -4.25
N SER A 159 41.39 31.06 -5.31
CA SER A 159 40.83 32.37 -5.57
C SER A 159 39.62 32.64 -4.69
N VAL A 160 39.49 33.87 -4.20
CA VAL A 160 38.47 34.26 -3.20
C VAL A 160 37.70 35.49 -3.67
N PHE A 161 36.37 35.40 -3.65
CA PHE A 161 35.46 36.53 -3.85
C PHE A 161 34.73 36.79 -2.54
N HIS A 162 35.02 37.92 -1.91
CA HIS A 162 34.51 38.21 -0.56
C HIS A 162 33.81 39.57 -0.47
N ASN A 163 32.59 39.57 0.07
CA ASN A 163 31.81 40.79 0.34
C ASN A 163 31.63 41.72 -0.88
N ASN A 164 31.53 41.16 -2.08
CA ASN A 164 31.15 41.90 -3.30
C ASN A 164 29.63 41.94 -3.45
N SER A 165 29.05 42.88 -4.20
CA SER A 165 27.61 42.76 -4.52
C SER A 165 27.36 41.62 -5.51
N GLN A 166 28.01 41.69 -6.67
CA GLN A 166 27.98 40.71 -7.75
C GLN A 166 29.42 40.38 -8.16
N CYS A 167 29.77 39.09 -8.23
CA CYS A 167 31.14 38.69 -8.62
C CYS A 167 31.33 38.73 -10.15
N PHE A 168 30.45 38.07 -10.91
CA PHE A 168 30.51 38.04 -12.38
C PHE A 168 29.16 38.39 -12.99
N GLU A 169 29.14 39.36 -13.90
CA GLU A 169 27.99 39.76 -14.71
C GLU A 169 28.39 39.67 -16.18
N LEU A 170 27.84 38.69 -16.90
CA LEU A 170 28.17 38.42 -18.30
C LEU A 170 26.95 38.75 -19.18
N LEU A 171 27.11 39.75 -20.04
CA LEU A 171 26.06 40.35 -20.86
C LEU A 171 26.28 40.03 -22.34
N LEU A 172 25.34 39.28 -22.93
CA LEU A 172 25.37 38.91 -24.34
C LEU A 172 24.48 39.88 -25.14
N PHE A 173 25.08 40.72 -25.98
CA PHE A 173 24.39 41.71 -26.83
C PHE A 173 24.15 41.15 -28.24
N ASP A 174 23.03 41.44 -28.89
CA ASP A 174 22.80 40.99 -30.27
C ASP A 174 23.82 41.60 -31.26
N SER A 175 24.32 40.79 -32.20
CA SER A 175 25.31 41.18 -33.22
C SER A 175 24.72 41.32 -34.62
N GLY A 176 23.40 41.29 -34.79
CA GLY A 176 22.78 41.49 -36.09
C GLY A 176 22.95 40.32 -37.06
N GLY A 177 23.13 39.09 -36.54
CA GLY A 177 22.73 37.86 -37.24
C GLY A 177 23.73 37.14 -38.16
N LYS A 178 25.01 36.96 -37.80
CA LYS A 178 25.94 36.19 -38.67
C LYS A 178 26.64 34.95 -38.09
N GLN A 179 26.73 34.73 -36.78
CA GLN A 179 27.47 33.57 -36.21
C GLN A 179 26.89 33.02 -34.90
N ASN A 180 27.14 31.73 -34.63
CA ASN A 180 26.87 31.06 -33.34
C ASN A 180 27.82 31.59 -32.27
N ARG A 181 27.38 31.57 -31.00
CA ARG A 181 28.21 32.00 -29.87
C ARG A 181 28.50 30.86 -28.91
N PHE A 182 29.71 30.87 -28.38
CA PHE A 182 30.23 29.89 -27.46
C PHE A 182 30.76 30.60 -26.22
N LEU A 183 30.26 30.21 -25.06
CA LEU A 183 30.72 30.68 -23.76
C LEU A 183 31.21 29.48 -22.97
N GLU A 184 32.49 29.49 -22.59
CA GLU A 184 33.08 28.51 -21.71
C GLU A 184 33.41 29.16 -20.35
N VAL A 185 32.87 28.59 -19.27
CA VAL A 185 33.17 29.01 -17.90
C VAL A 185 33.76 27.83 -17.14
N ASN A 186 34.97 28.01 -16.62
CA ASN A 186 35.66 27.03 -15.82
C ASN A 186 36.02 27.62 -14.46
N ILE A 187 35.42 27.11 -13.38
CA ILE A 187 35.66 27.57 -12.00
C ILE A 187 36.16 26.40 -11.16
N THR A 188 37.40 26.46 -10.68
CA THR A 188 37.99 25.41 -9.85
C THR A 188 38.62 25.96 -8.59
N ASN A 189 38.51 25.21 -7.48
CA ASN A 189 39.13 25.59 -6.19
C ASN A 189 38.82 27.03 -5.72
N THR A 190 37.60 27.52 -5.97
CA THR A 190 37.24 28.93 -5.70
C THR A 190 36.28 29.06 -4.51
N ASN A 191 36.47 30.09 -3.70
CA ASN A 191 35.57 30.44 -2.60
C ASN A 191 34.81 31.75 -2.86
N PHE A 192 33.50 31.70 -2.69
CA PHE A 192 32.61 32.86 -2.70
C PHE A 192 31.99 33.01 -1.32
N GLU A 193 32.32 34.10 -0.63
CA GLU A 193 31.96 34.33 0.76
C GLU A 193 31.29 35.69 0.95
N GLU A 194 30.15 35.73 1.64
CA GLU A 194 29.51 36.98 2.06
C GLU A 194 29.15 37.95 0.92
N ASN A 195 29.08 37.49 -0.34
CA ASN A 195 28.70 38.33 -1.46
C ASN A 195 27.18 38.60 -1.48
N GLY A 196 26.77 39.70 -2.09
CA GLY A 196 25.37 40.14 -2.22
C GLY A 196 24.74 40.73 -0.95
N LEU A 197 25.52 40.95 0.12
CA LEU A 197 25.02 41.55 1.37
C LEU A 197 24.59 43.01 1.18
N TYR A 198 25.30 43.77 0.35
CA TYR A 198 25.10 45.19 0.06
C TYR A 198 24.94 45.40 -1.45
N GLY A 199 24.01 46.27 -1.89
CA GLY A 199 23.80 46.63 -3.32
C GLY A 199 22.35 46.50 -3.81
N GLN A 200 22.06 46.95 -5.04
CA GLN A 200 20.71 46.92 -5.63
C GLN A 200 20.20 45.47 -5.78
N LYS A 201 18.88 45.26 -5.72
CA LYS A 201 18.26 43.92 -5.68
C LYS A 201 18.68 43.02 -6.86
N ASP A 202 18.84 43.59 -8.06
CA ASP A 202 19.10 42.84 -9.30
C ASP A 202 20.59 42.55 -9.55
N LYS A 203 21.49 43.04 -8.68
CA LYS A 203 22.94 43.02 -8.89
C LYS A 203 23.63 42.27 -7.74
N ARG A 204 23.22 41.02 -7.49
CA ARG A 204 23.69 40.22 -6.35
C ARG A 204 23.99 38.78 -6.74
N GLY A 205 25.05 38.21 -6.17
CA GLY A 205 25.36 36.78 -6.23
C GLY A 205 26.75 36.48 -6.79
N GLY A 206 26.96 35.20 -7.14
CA GLY A 206 28.20 34.71 -7.75
C GLY A 206 28.28 35.11 -9.23
N MET A 207 27.58 34.37 -10.09
CA MET A 207 27.63 34.57 -11.53
C MET A 207 26.24 34.72 -12.15
N LYS A 208 26.09 35.73 -13.02
CA LYS A 208 24.91 35.96 -13.86
C LYS A 208 25.32 35.99 -15.32
N ILE A 209 24.63 35.21 -16.15
CA ILE A 209 24.79 35.18 -17.61
C ILE A 209 23.44 35.56 -18.21
N MET A 210 23.38 36.67 -18.93
CA MET A 210 22.12 37.26 -19.40
C MET A 210 22.21 37.65 -20.87
N SER A 211 21.13 37.41 -21.61
CA SER A 211 20.92 38.02 -22.93
C SER A 211 20.31 39.41 -22.79
N VAL A 212 20.91 40.43 -23.39
CA VAL A 212 20.39 41.82 -23.37
C VAL A 212 19.25 42.00 -24.38
N ALA A 213 19.26 41.24 -25.48
CA ALA A 213 18.16 41.22 -26.45
C ALA A 213 17.07 40.20 -26.05
N LYS A 214 15.80 40.59 -26.20
CA LYS A 214 14.64 39.71 -25.97
C LYS A 214 14.51 38.59 -27.01
N MET A 215 15.14 38.75 -28.18
CA MET A 215 15.20 37.75 -29.24
C MET A 215 16.61 37.72 -29.82
N VAL A 216 17.43 36.77 -29.38
CA VAL A 216 18.67 36.42 -30.08
C VAL A 216 18.27 35.41 -31.15
N LEU A 217 18.49 35.71 -32.43
CA LEU A 217 18.07 34.81 -33.54
C LEU A 217 18.98 33.57 -33.69
N ASN A 218 20.21 33.63 -33.15
CA ASN A 218 21.20 32.55 -33.27
C ASN A 218 21.34 31.73 -31.97
N PRO A 219 21.67 30.43 -32.06
CA PRO A 219 21.89 29.59 -30.90
C PRO A 219 23.15 30.03 -30.13
N VAL A 220 23.02 30.04 -28.80
CA VAL A 220 24.12 30.30 -27.86
C VAL A 220 24.47 28.98 -27.17
N TYR A 221 25.74 28.58 -27.22
CA TYR A 221 26.23 27.38 -26.56
C TYR A 221 26.98 27.78 -25.29
N ILE A 222 26.52 27.30 -24.14
CA ILE A 222 27.11 27.62 -22.84
C ILE A 222 27.66 26.34 -22.20
N SER A 223 28.96 26.30 -21.98
CA SER A 223 29.64 25.23 -21.25
C SER A 223 30.07 25.75 -19.89
N ILE A 224 29.61 25.11 -18.81
CA ILE A 224 30.01 25.46 -17.44
C ILE A 224 30.62 24.24 -16.77
N PHE A 225 31.87 24.37 -16.33
CA PHE A 225 32.53 23.39 -15.49
C PHE A 225 32.91 24.02 -14.17
N CYS A 226 32.43 23.46 -13.07
CA CYS A 226 32.72 23.95 -11.74
C CYS A 226 33.14 22.79 -10.84
N ARG A 227 34.29 22.94 -10.16
CA ARG A 227 34.86 21.88 -9.32
C ARG A 227 35.44 22.40 -8.01
N LYS A 228 35.14 21.72 -6.89
CA LYS A 228 35.68 22.05 -5.55
C LYS A 228 35.45 23.54 -5.20
N THR A 229 34.20 23.99 -5.37
CA THR A 229 33.83 25.40 -5.18
C THR A 229 32.92 25.55 -3.98
N LYS A 230 33.17 26.59 -3.16
CA LYS A 230 32.35 26.91 -1.99
C LYS A 230 31.59 28.21 -2.21
N PHE A 231 30.30 28.18 -1.91
CA PHE A 231 29.41 29.34 -1.90
C PHE A 231 28.77 29.45 -0.51
N PHE A 232 29.37 30.28 0.34
CA PHE A 232 29.08 30.36 1.76
C PHE A 232 28.54 31.72 2.19
N SER A 233 27.39 31.73 2.87
CA SER A 233 26.77 32.93 3.45
C SER A 233 26.52 34.08 2.46
N ASN A 234 26.33 33.75 1.17
CA ASN A 234 26.04 34.74 0.14
C ASN A 234 24.54 35.02 0.04
N ARG A 235 24.21 36.17 -0.55
CA ARG A 235 22.86 36.53 -0.98
C ARG A 235 22.79 36.63 -2.49
N GLY A 236 21.82 35.94 -3.09
CA GLY A 236 21.68 35.84 -4.54
C GLY A 236 22.03 34.46 -5.09
N PRO A 237 21.90 34.25 -6.41
CA PRO A 237 22.25 33.00 -7.07
C PRO A 237 23.76 32.76 -7.02
N PHE A 238 24.15 31.49 -6.93
CA PHE A 238 25.53 31.06 -7.22
C PHE A 238 25.76 31.16 -8.73
N ILE A 239 24.87 30.55 -9.52
CA ILE A 239 24.87 30.64 -10.99
C ILE A 239 23.46 30.88 -11.48
N SER A 240 23.30 31.89 -12.32
CA SER A 240 22.05 32.22 -12.99
C SER A 240 22.28 32.36 -14.49
N VAL A 241 21.73 31.43 -15.27
CA VAL A 241 21.72 31.49 -16.73
C VAL A 241 20.32 31.92 -17.17
N ASN A 242 20.21 33.12 -17.74
CA ASN A 242 18.98 33.67 -18.30
C ASN A 242 19.21 34.00 -19.78
N VAL A 243 19.25 32.95 -20.60
CA VAL A 243 19.51 33.03 -22.04
C VAL A 243 18.53 32.06 -22.74
N PRO A 244 17.30 32.50 -23.06
CA PRO A 244 16.24 31.60 -23.54
C PRO A 244 16.56 30.80 -24.81
N THR A 245 17.52 31.24 -25.62
CA THR A 245 17.97 30.56 -26.85
C THR A 245 19.18 29.66 -26.64
N ALA A 246 19.68 29.55 -25.40
CA ALA A 246 20.89 28.79 -25.12
C ALA A 246 20.66 27.28 -25.09
N VAL A 247 21.69 26.56 -25.52
CA VAL A 247 21.89 25.13 -25.22
C VAL A 247 23.02 25.04 -24.20
N THR A 248 22.72 24.59 -22.99
CA THR A 248 23.70 24.52 -21.91
C THR A 248 24.21 23.10 -21.68
N ASN A 249 25.50 22.98 -21.40
CA ASN A 249 26.15 21.76 -20.95
C ASN A 249 26.97 22.08 -19.69
N GLU A 250 26.45 21.65 -18.54
CA GLU A 250 26.91 22.11 -17.24
C GLU A 250 27.33 20.93 -16.37
N THR A 251 28.48 21.02 -15.71
CA THR A 251 28.97 20.02 -14.75
C THR A 251 29.46 20.70 -13.49
N TYR A 252 28.84 20.33 -12.37
CA TYR A 252 29.14 20.80 -11.02
C TYR A 252 29.65 19.63 -10.19
N ARG A 253 30.92 19.64 -9.81
CA ARG A 253 31.56 18.56 -9.05
C ARG A 253 32.09 19.06 -7.72
N ASP A 254 31.74 18.40 -6.62
CA ASP A 254 32.21 18.75 -5.27
C ASP A 254 31.91 20.22 -4.90
N VAL A 255 30.68 20.67 -5.17
CA VAL A 255 30.24 22.06 -4.88
C VAL A 255 29.52 22.10 -3.54
N GLU A 256 29.87 23.06 -2.68
CA GLU A 256 29.23 23.30 -1.39
C GLU A 256 28.46 24.62 -1.39
N LEU A 257 27.15 24.56 -1.17
CA LEU A 257 26.25 25.70 -1.06
C LEU A 257 25.64 25.76 0.34
N ARG A 258 26.14 26.67 1.20
CA ARG A 258 25.77 26.68 2.62
C ARG A 258 25.43 28.07 3.17
N TYR A 259 24.38 28.13 3.99
CA TYR A 259 23.87 29.35 4.65
C TYR A 259 23.52 30.52 3.70
N ASN A 260 23.20 30.22 2.44
CA ASN A 260 22.81 31.22 1.47
C ASN A 260 21.31 31.52 1.55
N GLY A 261 20.91 32.67 1.02
CA GLY A 261 19.51 33.05 0.97
C GLY A 261 19.24 34.32 0.15
N PHE A 262 18.01 34.80 0.20
CA PHE A 262 17.61 36.12 -0.31
C PHE A 262 17.10 36.98 0.85
N HIS A 263 17.10 38.30 0.68
CA HIS A 263 16.67 39.19 1.76
C HIS A 263 15.16 38.99 2.02
N PRO A 264 14.68 38.93 3.28
CA PRO A 264 13.28 38.68 3.58
C PRO A 264 12.31 39.66 2.90
N LYS A 265 12.68 40.94 2.74
CA LYS A 265 11.86 41.95 2.04
C LYS A 265 11.62 41.60 0.56
N ASP A 266 12.50 40.83 -0.09
CA ASP A 266 12.30 40.31 -1.45
C ASP A 266 11.18 39.22 -1.50
N PHE A 267 10.82 38.71 -0.31
CA PHE A 267 9.77 37.72 -0.09
C PHE A 267 8.44 38.32 0.41
N PHE A 268 8.43 39.53 0.99
CA PHE A 268 7.34 40.04 1.85
C PHE A 268 6.38 41.06 1.24
N LEU A 269 6.51 41.49 -0.02
CA LEU A 269 5.57 42.45 -0.61
C LEU A 269 4.56 41.77 -1.54
N ASN A 270 3.27 42.06 -1.30
CA ASN A 270 2.15 41.88 -2.23
C ASN A 270 2.15 42.92 -3.37
N LEU A 271 3.20 43.73 -3.47
CA LEU A 271 3.54 44.48 -4.68
C LEU A 271 4.13 43.47 -5.67
N GLU A 272 3.82 43.58 -6.95
CA GLU A 272 4.47 42.78 -7.98
C GLU A 272 5.97 42.69 -7.69
N PRO A 273 6.55 41.49 -7.52
CA PRO A 273 7.95 41.39 -7.20
C PRO A 273 8.74 41.88 -8.43
N GLU A 274 9.42 43.02 -8.27
CA GLU A 274 10.31 43.60 -9.29
C GLU A 274 11.35 42.59 -9.81
N VAL A 275 11.74 41.61 -8.98
CA VAL A 275 12.51 40.43 -9.39
C VAL A 275 11.53 39.32 -9.78
N PRO A 276 11.55 38.81 -11.04
CA PRO A 276 10.68 37.73 -11.47
C PRO A 276 10.76 36.54 -10.49
N PRO A 277 9.64 35.89 -10.16
CA PRO A 277 9.61 34.70 -9.31
C PRO A 277 10.57 33.58 -9.76
N HIS A 278 11.04 33.66 -10.99
CA HIS A 278 11.93 32.72 -11.64
C HIS A 278 13.39 32.82 -11.16
N GLU A 279 13.88 33.94 -10.62
CA GLU A 279 15.30 34.11 -10.22
C GLU A 279 15.59 33.82 -8.73
N ARG A 280 14.77 33.01 -8.05
CA ARG A 280 14.84 32.78 -6.58
C ARG A 280 15.48 31.44 -6.20
N SER A 281 16.56 31.07 -6.87
CA SER A 281 17.30 29.82 -6.68
C SER A 281 18.81 30.06 -6.64
N LEU A 282 19.57 29.11 -6.07
CA LEU A 282 21.03 29.17 -6.07
C LEU A 282 21.60 28.78 -7.44
N PHE A 283 20.98 27.79 -8.09
CA PHE A 283 21.18 27.47 -9.49
C PHE A 283 19.89 27.75 -10.26
N PHE A 284 19.95 28.70 -11.19
CA PHE A 284 18.87 29.02 -12.11
C PHE A 284 19.32 28.80 -13.56
N SER A 285 18.51 28.09 -14.35
CA SER A 285 18.70 28.00 -15.79
C SER A 285 17.37 28.21 -16.52
N LEU A 286 17.31 29.28 -17.32
CA LEU A 286 16.28 29.55 -18.33
C LEU A 286 16.95 29.53 -19.70
N SER A 287 16.80 28.39 -20.38
CA SER A 287 17.48 28.07 -21.64
C SER A 287 16.55 27.27 -22.56
N TRP A 288 16.87 27.17 -23.85
CA TRP A 288 16.14 26.32 -24.80
C TRP A 288 16.31 24.84 -24.45
N GLU A 289 17.56 24.46 -24.16
CA GLU A 289 17.93 23.13 -23.68
C GLU A 289 18.92 23.26 -22.52
N THR A 290 18.64 22.56 -21.42
CA THR A 290 19.50 22.53 -20.23
C THR A 290 19.99 21.13 -19.98
N ARG A 291 21.30 20.89 -20.08
CA ARG A 291 21.95 19.64 -19.67
C ARG A 291 22.85 19.93 -18.47
N ALA A 292 22.48 19.45 -17.29
CA ALA A 292 23.22 19.75 -16.06
C ALA A 292 23.49 18.49 -15.24
N LYS A 293 24.76 18.31 -14.86
CA LYS A 293 25.24 17.21 -14.00
C LYS A 293 25.75 17.76 -12.68
N PHE A 294 25.21 17.25 -11.58
CA PHE A 294 25.63 17.58 -10.22
C PHE A 294 26.20 16.33 -9.55
N ILE A 295 27.48 16.34 -9.22
CA ILE A 295 28.20 15.20 -8.64
C ILE A 295 28.80 15.67 -7.32
N GLY A 296 28.34 15.12 -6.19
CA GLY A 296 28.82 15.57 -4.89
C GLY A 296 28.35 16.97 -4.50
N LEU A 297 27.15 17.40 -4.92
CA LEU A 297 26.59 18.70 -4.55
C LEU A 297 26.06 18.67 -3.11
N ASN A 298 26.57 19.58 -2.26
CA ASN A 298 26.13 19.75 -0.88
C ASN A 298 25.35 21.05 -0.71
N CYS A 299 24.02 20.96 -0.67
CA CYS A 299 23.13 22.11 -0.49
C CYS A 299 22.52 22.10 0.91
N LEU A 300 23.08 22.93 1.80
CA LEU A 300 22.90 22.83 3.25
C LEU A 300 22.41 24.14 3.86
N ASP A 301 21.36 24.07 4.70
CA ASP A 301 20.92 25.19 5.57
C ASP A 301 20.58 26.49 4.83
N ASN A 302 20.19 26.40 3.56
CA ASN A 302 19.79 27.56 2.77
C ASN A 302 18.33 27.95 3.05
N LYS A 303 18.09 29.22 3.40
CA LYS A 303 16.78 29.72 3.85
C LYS A 303 16.15 30.63 2.79
N ASN A 304 14.84 30.49 2.59
CA ASN A 304 14.04 31.26 1.63
C ASN A 304 14.59 31.22 0.19
N VAL A 305 15.27 30.14 -0.18
CA VAL A 305 15.87 29.97 -1.50
C VAL A 305 15.77 28.52 -1.94
N LEU A 306 15.53 28.31 -3.23
CA LEU A 306 15.56 26.99 -3.87
C LEU A 306 17.00 26.59 -4.16
N CYS A 307 17.34 25.31 -4.07
CA CYS A 307 18.69 24.90 -4.46
C CYS A 307 18.86 24.93 -5.99
N ILE A 308 18.06 24.14 -6.71
CA ILE A 308 18.13 24.03 -8.17
C ILE A 308 16.77 24.36 -8.78
N GLN A 309 16.76 25.25 -9.77
CA GLN A 309 15.59 25.58 -10.58
C GLN A 309 15.94 25.58 -12.05
N VAL A 310 15.24 24.75 -12.81
CA VAL A 310 15.40 24.64 -14.27
C VAL A 310 14.07 24.90 -14.94
N VAL A 311 14.09 25.80 -15.91
CA VAL A 311 12.94 26.15 -16.75
C VAL A 311 13.39 26.11 -18.21
N SER A 312 13.01 25.07 -18.94
CA SER A 312 13.46 24.89 -20.32
C SER A 312 12.46 24.09 -21.16
N PRO A 313 12.37 24.25 -22.48
CA PRO A 313 11.67 23.30 -23.33
C PRO A 313 12.20 21.87 -23.17
N ILE A 314 13.53 21.69 -23.19
CA ILE A 314 14.20 20.39 -23.03
C ILE A 314 15.13 20.42 -21.81
N ALA A 315 15.07 19.40 -20.96
CA ALA A 315 15.95 19.29 -19.79
C ALA A 315 16.51 17.87 -19.62
N ASP A 316 17.81 17.74 -19.37
CA ASP A 316 18.46 16.52 -18.91
C ASP A 316 19.28 16.80 -17.66
N ILE A 317 18.78 16.35 -16.52
CA ILE A 317 19.33 16.66 -15.19
C ILE A 317 19.78 15.38 -14.51
N ASP A 318 21.05 15.33 -14.13
CA ASP A 318 21.66 14.17 -13.47
C ASP A 318 22.25 14.60 -12.12
N ILE A 319 21.82 13.99 -11.03
CA ILE A 319 22.25 14.30 -9.66
C ILE A 319 22.81 13.02 -9.03
N GLN A 320 24.08 13.04 -8.67
CA GLN A 320 24.81 11.88 -8.14
C GLN A 320 25.50 12.24 -6.83
N ASP A 321 25.49 11.31 -5.87
CA ASP A 321 26.25 11.38 -4.63
C ASP A 321 26.06 12.71 -3.85
N SER A 322 24.85 13.27 -3.91
CA SER A 322 24.55 14.64 -3.47
C SER A 322 23.70 14.70 -2.20
N GLN A 323 23.77 15.82 -1.49
CA GLN A 323 23.05 16.04 -0.24
C GLN A 323 22.26 17.35 -0.24
N PHE A 324 21.00 17.27 0.16
CA PHE A 324 20.11 18.42 0.28
C PHE A 324 19.50 18.43 1.68
N ARG A 325 19.96 19.32 2.56
CA ARG A 325 19.58 19.31 3.98
C ARG A 325 19.09 20.67 4.45
N TYR A 326 18.05 20.64 5.27
CA TYR A 326 17.51 21.81 5.98
C TYR A 326 17.06 22.97 5.08
N LEU A 327 16.63 22.66 3.85
CA LEU A 327 16.16 23.67 2.91
C LEU A 327 14.76 24.17 3.29
N GLN A 328 14.57 25.49 3.33
CA GLN A 328 13.29 26.11 3.70
C GLN A 328 12.79 27.07 2.61
N ALA A 329 11.96 26.56 1.69
CA ALA A 329 11.37 27.30 0.58
C ALA A 329 9.83 27.24 0.62
N THR A 330 9.23 27.71 1.72
CA THR A 330 7.80 27.50 2.08
C THR A 330 6.78 28.06 1.09
N ARG A 331 7.17 28.97 0.20
CA ARG A 331 6.32 29.52 -0.88
C ARG A 331 6.67 29.01 -2.27
N CYS A 332 7.72 28.18 -2.39
CA CYS A 332 8.19 27.67 -3.66
C CYS A 332 7.76 26.21 -3.86
N LYS A 333 7.96 25.69 -5.07
CA LYS A 333 7.76 24.27 -5.39
C LYS A 333 9.12 23.60 -5.42
N GLY A 334 9.29 22.44 -4.79
CA GLY A 334 10.55 21.69 -4.83
C GLY A 334 11.73 22.40 -4.16
N SER A 335 11.86 22.35 -2.83
CA SER A 335 12.95 23.11 -2.15
C SER A 335 14.36 22.72 -2.60
N SER A 336 14.57 21.45 -2.94
CA SER A 336 15.83 20.94 -3.48
C SER A 336 15.91 21.11 -4.99
N LEU A 337 14.86 20.66 -5.71
CA LEU A 337 14.80 20.75 -7.17
C LEU A 337 13.39 21.12 -7.62
N SER A 338 13.32 22.17 -8.44
CA SER A 338 12.14 22.55 -9.22
C SER A 338 12.46 22.45 -10.70
N LEU A 339 11.96 21.41 -11.35
CA LEU A 339 12.11 21.19 -12.79
C LEU A 339 10.79 21.48 -13.51
N ALA A 340 10.78 22.49 -14.38
CA ALA A 340 9.65 22.82 -15.23
C ALA A 340 10.10 22.76 -16.70
N ALA A 341 9.96 21.59 -17.31
CA ALA A 341 10.15 21.46 -18.74
C ALA A 341 8.86 21.74 -19.51
N TYR A 342 8.93 22.03 -20.81
CA TYR A 342 7.73 22.25 -21.66
C TYR A 342 7.53 21.23 -22.80
N ILE A 343 8.59 20.53 -23.21
CA ILE A 343 8.58 19.51 -24.27
C ILE A 343 9.02 18.16 -23.66
N ASN A 344 10.31 18.02 -23.35
CA ASN A 344 10.93 16.77 -22.86
C ASN A 344 11.75 17.01 -21.60
N ALA A 345 11.71 16.05 -20.67
CA ALA A 345 12.56 16.07 -19.49
C ALA A 345 13.06 14.67 -19.12
N SER A 346 14.34 14.59 -18.78
CA SER A 346 15.01 13.47 -18.14
C SER A 346 15.56 13.93 -16.80
N LEU A 347 15.22 13.22 -15.73
CA LEU A 347 15.76 13.44 -14.39
C LEU A 347 16.28 12.13 -13.83
N ARG A 348 17.58 12.08 -13.56
CA ARG A 348 18.23 10.97 -12.88
C ARG A 348 18.77 11.44 -11.54
N ILE A 349 18.45 10.71 -10.46
CA ILE A 349 19.04 10.95 -9.14
C ILE A 349 19.52 9.63 -8.55
N THR A 350 20.82 9.57 -8.22
CA THR A 350 21.43 8.38 -7.65
C THR A 350 22.22 8.68 -6.37
N ASN A 351 22.22 7.72 -5.44
CA ASN A 351 23.04 7.75 -4.21
C ASN A 351 22.94 9.06 -3.42
N SER A 352 21.74 9.64 -3.34
CA SER A 352 21.54 11.00 -2.82
C SER A 352 20.63 11.04 -1.60
N PHE A 353 20.84 12.05 -0.75
CA PHE A 353 20.16 12.18 0.55
C PHE A 353 19.45 13.52 0.70
N PHE A 354 18.15 13.47 1.02
CA PHE A 354 17.29 14.63 1.20
C PHE A 354 16.72 14.65 2.63
N TYR A 355 17.01 15.69 3.40
CA TYR A 355 16.68 15.71 4.83
C TYR A 355 16.12 17.04 5.32
N LYS A 356 14.96 16.98 6.00
CA LYS A 356 14.28 18.15 6.61
C LYS A 356 14.02 19.31 5.64
N ASN A 357 13.74 18.98 4.38
CA ASN A 357 13.44 19.94 3.33
C ASN A 357 11.96 20.33 3.34
N THR A 358 11.66 21.62 3.18
CA THR A 358 10.30 22.17 3.27
C THR A 358 9.97 23.05 2.08
N ALA A 359 8.85 22.77 1.41
CA ALA A 359 8.33 23.56 0.29
C ALA A 359 6.81 23.77 0.36
N TYR A 360 6.22 24.55 -0.54
CA TYR A 360 4.75 24.62 -0.69
C TYR A 360 4.19 23.37 -1.36
N THR A 361 4.83 22.91 -2.44
CA THR A 361 4.45 21.71 -3.20
C THR A 361 5.71 20.91 -3.51
N GLY A 362 5.70 19.59 -3.30
CA GLY A 362 6.88 18.75 -3.52
C GLY A 362 7.98 19.11 -2.54
N GLY A 363 7.90 18.62 -1.30
CA GLY A 363 8.75 19.11 -0.19
C GLY A 363 10.25 19.19 -0.52
N SER A 364 10.76 18.20 -1.27
CA SER A 364 12.09 18.26 -1.87
C SER A 364 12.04 18.43 -3.39
N LEU A 365 11.20 17.64 -4.08
CA LEU A 365 11.19 17.56 -5.54
C LEU A 365 9.85 18.00 -6.12
N PHE A 366 9.90 18.89 -7.10
CA PHE A 366 8.78 19.26 -7.96
C PHE A 366 9.18 19.11 -9.43
N VAL A 367 8.37 18.38 -10.20
CA VAL A 367 8.63 18.15 -11.63
C VAL A 367 7.36 18.34 -12.46
N LYS A 368 7.45 19.10 -13.57
CA LYS A 368 6.37 19.39 -14.53
C LYS A 368 6.88 19.31 -15.99
N ALA A 369 6.02 18.81 -16.91
CA ALA A 369 6.28 18.11 -18.20
C ALA A 369 5.25 18.27 -19.37
N PRO A 370 4.55 19.40 -19.65
CA PRO A 370 3.24 19.49 -20.34
C PRO A 370 3.01 18.69 -21.63
N LYS A 371 3.95 18.54 -22.56
CA LYS A 371 3.63 18.06 -23.92
C LYS A 371 3.98 16.58 -24.20
N ASP A 372 5.24 16.16 -24.12
CA ASP A 372 5.65 14.93 -24.79
C ASP A 372 6.18 13.82 -23.87
N PHE A 373 7.33 14.01 -23.21
CA PHE A 373 8.01 12.92 -22.50
C PHE A 373 8.65 13.37 -21.18
N LEU A 374 8.34 12.66 -20.10
CA LEU A 374 8.97 12.86 -18.80
C LEU A 374 9.50 11.53 -18.26
N LYS A 375 10.82 11.44 -18.11
CA LYS A 375 11.50 10.29 -17.50
C LYS A 375 12.13 10.69 -16.17
N ILE A 376 11.85 9.94 -15.11
CA ILE A 376 12.38 10.15 -13.77
C ILE A 376 12.90 8.81 -13.23
N ASP A 377 14.20 8.73 -13.02
CA ASP A 377 14.89 7.57 -12.45
C ASP A 377 15.50 7.93 -11.09
N LEU A 378 15.01 7.32 -10.01
CA LEU A 378 15.58 7.44 -8.67
C LEU A 378 16.16 6.10 -8.23
N ALA A 379 17.47 6.06 -7.91
CA ALA A 379 18.12 4.84 -7.43
C ALA A 379 18.96 5.10 -6.16
N ASN A 380 18.77 4.30 -5.11
CA ASN A 380 19.46 4.47 -3.83
C ASN A 380 19.29 5.89 -3.25
N VAL A 381 18.05 6.37 -3.21
CA VAL A 381 17.72 7.73 -2.75
C VAL A 381 16.94 7.68 -1.45
N THR A 382 17.30 8.52 -0.48
CA THR A 382 16.55 8.62 0.78
C THR A 382 16.00 10.02 0.99
N PHE A 383 14.70 10.09 1.28
CA PHE A 383 13.99 11.29 1.71
C PHE A 383 13.52 11.13 3.15
N SER A 384 13.99 12.00 4.04
CA SER A 384 13.67 11.92 5.47
C SER A 384 13.21 13.26 6.02
N HIS A 385 12.13 13.25 6.79
CA HIS A 385 11.55 14.44 7.45
C HIS A 385 11.13 15.59 6.52
N CYS A 386 10.89 15.32 5.23
CA CYS A 386 10.48 16.33 4.25
C CYS A 386 9.02 16.77 4.44
N ARG A 387 8.71 18.02 4.07
CA ARG A 387 7.41 18.64 4.34
C ARG A 387 6.89 19.51 3.18
N ALA A 388 5.60 19.41 2.91
CA ALA A 388 4.90 20.34 2.01
C ALA A 388 3.41 20.45 2.29
N LYS A 389 2.69 21.34 1.59
CA LYS A 389 1.22 21.38 1.61
C LYS A 389 0.61 20.29 0.71
N ILE A 390 1.20 20.06 -0.45
CA ILE A 390 0.80 19.03 -1.46
C ILE A 390 2.06 18.27 -1.89
N GLY A 391 2.00 16.93 -2.02
CA GLY A 391 3.18 16.10 -2.28
C GLY A 391 4.31 16.34 -1.27
N CYS A 392 4.23 15.73 -0.09
CA CYS A 392 5.06 16.07 1.07
C CYS A 392 6.55 15.94 0.81
N VAL A 393 6.91 15.09 -0.13
CA VAL A 393 8.29 14.81 -0.53
C VAL A 393 8.46 15.09 -2.00
N ILE A 394 7.66 14.42 -2.84
CA ILE A 394 7.73 14.48 -4.29
C ILE A 394 6.35 14.82 -4.84
N PHE A 395 6.32 15.76 -5.79
CA PHE A 395 5.15 16.06 -6.59
C PHE A 395 5.51 16.07 -8.08
N ILE A 396 4.80 15.26 -8.87
CA ILE A 396 4.98 15.17 -10.32
C ILE A 396 3.65 15.55 -11.00
N GLY A 397 3.69 16.52 -11.91
CA GLY A 397 2.56 16.97 -12.70
C GLY A 397 2.11 18.41 -12.36
N THR A 398 0.81 18.71 -12.50
CA THR A 398 0.26 20.05 -12.30
C THR A 398 -0.68 20.15 -11.10
N THR A 399 -0.73 21.33 -10.46
CA THR A 399 -1.53 21.56 -9.25
C THR A 399 -2.98 21.95 -9.54
N LYS A 400 -3.36 22.21 -10.79
CA LYS A 400 -4.73 22.59 -11.20
C LYS A 400 -5.39 21.43 -11.94
N ILE A 401 -6.25 20.68 -11.23
CA ILE A 401 -7.01 19.54 -11.78
C ILE A 401 -8.05 19.97 -12.84
N ARG A 402 -8.39 21.27 -12.92
CA ARG A 402 -9.46 21.78 -13.81
C ARG A 402 -9.08 21.92 -15.29
N ASN A 403 -7.80 22.01 -15.63
CA ASN A 403 -7.36 22.11 -17.03
C ASN A 403 -6.75 20.76 -17.44
N GLN A 404 -7.55 19.96 -18.14
CA GLN A 404 -7.23 18.61 -18.64
C GLN A 404 -6.09 18.60 -19.70
N SER A 405 -5.56 19.76 -20.07
CA SER A 405 -4.58 20.00 -21.14
C SER A 405 -3.11 19.76 -20.78
N ASP A 406 -2.78 19.59 -19.49
CA ASP A 406 -1.38 19.64 -19.02
C ASP A 406 -0.83 18.25 -18.63
N ALA A 407 -1.22 17.17 -19.31
CA ALA A 407 -0.93 15.81 -18.89
C ALA A 407 0.15 15.14 -19.77
N HIS A 408 1.10 14.44 -19.15
CA HIS A 408 2.37 13.98 -19.79
C HIS A 408 2.42 12.45 -19.94
N ASN A 409 3.20 11.95 -20.92
CA ASN A 409 3.68 10.57 -20.90
C ASN A 409 4.79 10.47 -19.83
N LEU A 410 4.58 9.66 -18.80
CA LEU A 410 5.52 9.52 -17.67
C LEU A 410 6.18 8.15 -17.64
N PHE A 411 7.51 8.11 -17.51
CA PHE A 411 8.28 6.94 -17.11
C PHE A 411 8.91 7.23 -15.74
N LEU A 412 8.39 6.60 -14.68
CA LEU A 412 8.83 6.82 -13.32
C LEU A 412 9.38 5.53 -12.73
N ASN A 413 10.68 5.50 -12.43
CA ASN A 413 11.36 4.34 -11.86
C ASN A 413 11.93 4.65 -10.49
N PHE A 414 11.45 3.97 -9.45
CA PHE A 414 12.06 3.98 -8.12
C PHE A 414 12.74 2.64 -7.86
N ARG A 415 14.04 2.67 -7.58
CA ARG A 415 14.83 1.49 -7.19
C ARG A 415 15.52 1.76 -5.87
N ASN A 416 15.18 0.99 -4.83
CA ASN A 416 15.78 1.17 -3.51
C ASN A 416 15.61 2.61 -2.98
N VAL A 417 14.40 3.16 -3.09
CA VAL A 417 14.06 4.50 -2.59
C VAL A 417 13.45 4.38 -1.19
N THR A 418 13.97 5.16 -0.25
CA THR A 418 13.43 5.24 1.11
C THR A 418 12.76 6.59 1.35
N VAL A 419 11.50 6.57 1.77
CA VAL A 419 10.74 7.76 2.16
C VAL A 419 10.26 7.60 3.58
N GLU A 420 10.76 8.44 4.49
CA GLU A 420 10.41 8.33 5.91
C GLU A 420 10.05 9.66 6.57
N ARG A 421 9.19 9.57 7.58
CA ARG A 421 8.85 10.67 8.50
C ARG A 421 8.35 11.96 7.82
N TRP A 422 7.68 11.85 6.67
CA TRP A 422 7.10 13.01 5.98
C TRP A 422 5.95 13.66 6.76
N LYS A 423 5.71 14.95 6.53
CA LYS A 423 4.64 15.71 7.20
C LYS A 423 4.02 16.77 6.28
N GLY A 424 2.70 16.91 6.35
CA GLY A 424 1.98 18.01 5.67
C GLY A 424 1.99 19.31 6.48
N LEU A 425 2.10 20.47 5.84
CA LEU A 425 1.99 21.78 6.50
C LEU A 425 0.61 21.99 7.14
N ASN A 426 -0.47 21.58 6.45
CA ASN A 426 -1.87 21.67 6.93
C ASN A 426 -2.51 20.29 7.14
N HIS A 427 -1.73 19.28 7.55
CA HIS A 427 -2.23 17.94 7.93
C HIS A 427 -2.84 17.03 6.83
N LYS A 428 -2.98 17.48 5.58
CA LYS A 428 -3.50 16.66 4.47
C LYS A 428 -2.49 16.62 3.32
N CYS A 429 -1.63 15.60 3.31
CA CYS A 429 -0.57 15.52 2.31
C CYS A 429 -0.06 14.08 2.16
N VAL A 430 0.08 13.60 0.93
CA VAL A 430 0.62 12.28 0.57
C VAL A 430 2.13 12.41 0.37
N ALA A 431 2.93 11.39 0.69
CA ALA A 431 4.39 11.46 0.56
C ALA A 431 4.82 11.74 -0.90
N VAL A 432 4.33 10.89 -1.81
CA VAL A 432 4.58 10.97 -3.24
C VAL A 432 3.24 11.08 -3.97
N GLU A 433 3.09 12.14 -4.74
CA GLU A 433 1.88 12.39 -5.54
C GLU A 433 2.25 12.56 -7.01
N VAL A 434 1.59 11.76 -7.85
CA VAL A 434 1.85 11.65 -9.28
C VAL A 434 0.56 11.87 -10.05
N LEU A 435 0.56 12.89 -10.90
CA LEU A 435 -0.51 13.18 -11.86
C LEU A 435 0.07 13.01 -13.27
N LEU A 436 -0.53 12.12 -14.06
CA LEU A 436 -0.06 11.80 -15.40
C LEU A 436 -1.22 11.60 -16.38
N LYS A 437 -0.92 11.71 -17.68
CA LYS A 437 -1.84 11.31 -18.74
C LYS A 437 -1.83 9.79 -18.81
N ASN A 438 -0.70 9.23 -19.22
CA ASN A 438 -0.43 7.82 -19.52
C ASN A 438 1.06 7.53 -19.28
N GLY A 439 1.45 6.24 -19.24
CA GLY A 439 2.86 5.85 -19.12
C GLY A 439 3.11 4.67 -18.16
N ASN A 440 4.33 4.58 -17.62
CA ASN A 440 4.78 3.48 -16.79
C ASN A 440 5.33 4.00 -15.46
N ILE A 441 4.89 3.40 -14.36
CA ILE A 441 5.36 3.68 -13.01
C ILE A 441 5.82 2.36 -12.40
N ASP A 442 7.12 2.22 -12.20
CA ASP A 442 7.74 1.04 -11.61
C ASP A 442 8.41 1.41 -10.29
N ILE A 443 7.93 0.83 -9.19
CA ILE A 443 8.46 1.03 -7.84
C ILE A 443 8.96 -0.30 -7.29
N GLU A 444 10.27 -0.44 -7.17
CA GLU A 444 10.94 -1.67 -6.79
C GLU A 444 11.82 -1.48 -5.54
N ARG A 445 11.81 -2.48 -4.64
CA ARG A 445 12.70 -2.55 -3.46
C ARG A 445 12.64 -1.28 -2.58
N SER A 446 11.51 -0.58 -2.56
CA SER A 446 11.39 0.74 -1.95
C SER A 446 10.63 0.69 -0.63
N THR A 447 10.97 1.59 0.30
CA THR A 447 10.45 1.60 1.67
C THR A 447 9.79 2.93 2.01
N PHE A 448 8.55 2.89 2.49
CA PHE A 448 7.78 4.05 2.94
C PHE A 448 7.40 3.89 4.40
N LYS A 449 8.12 4.58 5.31
CA LYS A 449 7.95 4.43 6.76
C LYS A 449 7.44 5.69 7.44
N ARG A 450 6.24 5.62 8.02
CA ARG A 450 5.63 6.75 8.71
C ARG A 450 5.67 6.60 10.23
N LYS A 451 6.54 7.38 10.90
CA LYS A 451 6.69 7.44 12.37
C LYS A 451 6.06 8.66 13.04
N THR A 452 5.49 9.60 12.30
CA THR A 452 5.12 10.92 12.85
C THR A 452 3.78 10.88 13.60
N ARG A 453 3.68 11.65 14.72
CA ARG A 453 2.45 11.79 15.53
C ARG A 453 1.33 12.61 14.86
N THR A 454 1.54 13.08 13.63
CA THR A 454 0.64 14.03 12.96
C THR A 454 -0.34 13.33 12.03
N THR A 455 -1.52 13.94 11.86
CA THR A 455 -2.46 13.65 10.78
C THR A 455 -1.78 13.94 9.44
N VAL A 456 -1.35 12.90 8.73
CA VAL A 456 -0.74 12.99 7.40
C VAL A 456 -1.49 12.03 6.46
N GLY A 457 -1.52 12.35 5.17
CA GLY A 457 -2.08 11.52 4.10
C GLY A 457 -1.26 10.25 3.85
N GLY A 458 -1.59 9.55 2.75
CA GLY A 458 -0.98 8.28 2.38
C GLY A 458 0.50 8.33 2.02
N ALA A 459 1.08 7.18 1.66
CA ALA A 459 2.43 7.07 1.12
C ALA A 459 2.48 7.46 -0.36
N LEU A 460 1.55 6.94 -1.16
CA LEU A 460 1.57 7.08 -2.62
C LEU A 460 0.17 7.36 -3.16
N ARG A 461 0.08 8.31 -4.08
CA ARG A 461 -1.13 8.61 -4.85
C ARG A 461 -0.78 8.82 -6.31
N VAL A 462 -1.28 7.92 -7.15
CA VAL A 462 -1.16 7.96 -8.61
C VAL A 462 -2.53 8.25 -9.20
N ILE A 463 -2.60 9.27 -10.06
CA ILE A 463 -3.83 9.66 -10.74
C ILE A 463 -3.56 9.75 -12.24
N THR A 464 -4.11 8.80 -12.98
CA THR A 464 -4.09 8.77 -14.44
C THR A 464 -5.32 9.52 -14.95
N THR A 465 -5.13 10.63 -15.67
CA THR A 465 -6.25 11.42 -16.20
C THR A 465 -6.83 10.80 -17.47
N TYR A 466 -5.99 10.37 -18.43
CA TYR A 466 -6.42 9.88 -19.74
C TYR A 466 -5.43 8.90 -20.40
N GLY A 467 -5.88 7.77 -20.94
CA GLY A 467 -5.01 6.81 -21.62
C GLY A 467 -4.56 5.66 -20.72
N LYS A 468 -3.62 4.83 -21.22
CA LYS A 468 -3.16 3.61 -20.54
C LYS A 468 -1.92 3.88 -19.68
N THR A 469 -2.00 3.52 -18.41
CA THR A 469 -0.91 3.57 -17.44
C THR A 469 -0.67 2.20 -16.84
N ASN A 470 0.58 1.75 -16.83
CA ASN A 470 0.99 0.56 -16.07
C ASN A 470 1.64 0.99 -14.76
N VAL A 471 1.12 0.52 -13.63
CA VAL A 471 1.66 0.75 -12.30
C VAL A 471 2.12 -0.58 -11.73
N THR A 472 3.43 -0.73 -11.53
CA THR A 472 4.06 -1.91 -10.94
C THR A 472 4.69 -1.54 -9.60
N ILE A 473 4.33 -2.25 -8.54
CA ILE A 473 4.93 -2.12 -7.22
C ILE A 473 5.43 -3.51 -6.80
N SER A 474 6.73 -3.68 -6.60
CA SER A 474 7.32 -4.99 -6.29
C SER A 474 8.37 -4.91 -5.19
N LYS A 475 8.40 -5.91 -4.30
CA LYS A 475 9.41 -6.02 -3.23
C LYS A 475 9.46 -4.79 -2.31
N CYS A 476 8.31 -4.16 -2.07
CA CYS A 476 8.23 -2.89 -1.33
C CYS A 476 7.67 -3.06 0.08
N ILE A 477 8.06 -2.13 0.97
CA ILE A 477 7.58 -2.08 2.36
C ILE A 477 6.87 -0.75 2.61
N PHE A 478 5.61 -0.81 3.04
CA PHE A 478 4.77 0.33 3.37
C PHE A 478 4.31 0.21 4.81
N GLU A 479 4.87 1.02 5.70
CA GLU A 479 4.68 0.91 7.15
C GLU A 479 4.10 2.21 7.73
N ASP A 480 2.92 2.09 8.35
CA ASP A 480 2.21 3.19 9.01
C ASP A 480 2.13 2.99 10.53
N ILE A 481 3.17 3.45 11.22
CA ILE A 481 3.30 3.42 12.69
C ILE A 481 2.98 4.78 13.33
N ALA A 482 2.12 5.59 12.70
CA ALA A 482 1.65 6.83 13.29
C ALA A 482 0.77 6.56 14.53
N VAL A 483 0.92 7.37 15.58
CA VAL A 483 0.14 7.25 16.83
C VAL A 483 -1.30 7.77 16.67
N ILE A 484 -1.53 8.73 15.75
CA ILE A 484 -2.84 9.32 15.47
C ILE A 484 -3.14 9.21 13.97
N ALA A 485 -4.15 8.42 13.60
CA ALA A 485 -4.64 8.30 12.23
C ALA A 485 -6.07 8.84 12.09
N ARG A 486 -6.28 9.71 11.10
CA ARG A 486 -7.61 10.01 10.53
C ARG A 486 -7.95 9.00 9.43
N GLN A 487 -9.23 8.94 9.09
CA GLN A 487 -9.70 8.20 7.92
C GLN A 487 -8.99 8.69 6.65
N GLY A 488 -8.72 7.77 5.72
CA GLY A 488 -8.03 8.05 4.47
C GLY A 488 -7.48 6.76 3.86
N THR A 489 -6.76 6.89 2.74
CA THR A 489 -6.13 5.75 2.04
C THR A 489 -4.61 5.90 2.04
N PHE A 490 -3.89 4.80 2.29
CA PHE A 490 -2.43 4.80 2.31
C PHE A 490 -1.81 4.73 0.91
N LEU A 491 -2.34 3.88 0.04
CA LEU A 491 -1.92 3.70 -1.35
C LEU A 491 -3.13 3.88 -2.29
N GLN A 492 -3.03 4.83 -3.22
CA GLN A 492 -4.10 5.16 -4.17
C GLN A 492 -3.61 5.06 -5.61
N ILE A 493 -4.33 4.28 -6.44
CA ILE A 493 -4.11 4.18 -7.88
C ILE A 493 -5.45 4.44 -8.58
N LEU A 494 -5.61 5.64 -9.12
CA LEU A 494 -6.89 6.15 -9.62
C LEU A 494 -6.84 6.40 -11.13
N ALA A 495 -7.99 6.28 -11.79
CA ALA A 495 -8.14 6.48 -13.23
C ALA A 495 -9.36 7.33 -13.59
N GLY A 496 -9.14 8.38 -14.38
CA GLY A 496 -10.16 9.27 -14.93
C GLY A 496 -10.93 8.65 -16.10
N SER A 497 -10.23 8.03 -17.07
CA SER A 497 -10.81 7.40 -18.27
C SER A 497 -10.97 5.87 -18.15
N GLY A 498 -11.83 5.27 -18.98
CA GLY A 498 -12.02 3.81 -19.07
C GLY A 498 -10.83 3.11 -19.73
N ASN A 499 -10.48 1.90 -19.28
CA ASN A 499 -9.33 1.09 -19.73
C ASN A 499 -7.95 1.70 -19.41
N ALA A 500 -7.65 1.82 -18.12
CA ALA A 500 -6.52 2.58 -17.58
C ALA A 500 -5.17 1.85 -17.62
N GLY A 501 -5.07 0.63 -18.15
CA GLY A 501 -3.85 -0.19 -18.15
C GLY A 501 -3.82 -1.22 -17.01
N MET A 502 -2.64 -1.54 -16.48
CA MET A 502 -2.44 -2.54 -15.42
C MET A 502 -2.03 -1.91 -14.08
N ALA A 503 -2.54 -2.42 -12.97
CA ALA A 503 -2.06 -2.12 -11.62
C ALA A 503 -1.62 -3.43 -10.94
N MET A 504 -0.31 -3.67 -10.89
CA MET A 504 0.29 -4.87 -10.32
C MET A 504 1.03 -4.55 -9.02
N ILE A 505 0.73 -5.28 -7.94
CA ILE A 505 1.48 -5.22 -6.69
C ILE A 505 1.95 -6.64 -6.35
N SER A 506 3.25 -6.81 -6.13
CA SER A 506 3.86 -8.11 -5.86
C SER A 506 4.88 -8.09 -4.74
N ASP A 507 5.01 -9.20 -4.01
CA ASP A 507 6.07 -9.44 -3.02
C ASP A 507 6.22 -8.29 -2.00
N SER A 508 5.10 -7.71 -1.55
CA SER A 508 5.10 -6.45 -0.80
C SER A 508 4.36 -6.54 0.53
N LEU A 509 4.86 -5.79 1.51
CA LEU A 509 4.29 -5.69 2.86
C LEU A 509 3.66 -4.32 3.08
N ILE A 510 2.37 -4.30 3.45
CA ILE A 510 1.64 -3.07 3.78
C ILE A 510 1.02 -3.23 5.17
N VAL A 511 1.62 -2.57 6.16
CA VAL A 511 1.28 -2.71 7.58
C VAL A 511 0.96 -1.37 8.22
N SER A 512 0.01 -1.37 9.17
CA SER A 512 -0.27 -0.21 10.01
C SER A 512 -0.50 -0.62 11.45
N ASN A 513 -0.23 0.25 12.41
CA ASN A 513 -0.59 0.04 13.81
C ASN A 513 -2.03 0.49 14.12
N LEU A 514 -2.75 1.08 13.16
CA LEU A 514 -4.07 1.69 13.40
C LEU A 514 -5.14 1.23 12.39
N ARG A 515 -6.22 0.65 12.91
CA ARG A 515 -7.39 0.18 12.14
C ARG A 515 -8.35 1.32 11.73
N LYS A 516 -7.83 2.43 11.19
CA LYS A 516 -8.65 3.61 10.80
C LYS A 516 -8.60 3.95 9.31
N LYS A 517 -7.66 3.40 8.55
CA LYS A 517 -7.42 3.72 7.12
C LYS A 517 -7.72 2.57 6.17
N LYS A 518 -7.90 2.91 4.89
CA LYS A 518 -7.84 1.96 3.76
C LYS A 518 -6.36 1.72 3.43
N ALA A 519 -5.93 0.48 3.25
CA ALA A 519 -4.57 0.19 2.80
C ALA A 519 -4.45 0.54 1.31
N LEU A 520 -5.27 -0.10 0.47
CA LEU A 520 -5.28 0.06 -0.98
C LEU A 520 -6.63 0.61 -1.47
N MET A 521 -6.58 1.59 -2.37
CA MET A 521 -7.71 2.00 -3.20
C MET A 521 -7.29 2.02 -4.66
N ILE A 522 -7.88 1.13 -5.45
CA ILE A 522 -7.55 0.97 -6.87
C ILE A 522 -8.83 1.13 -7.69
N SER A 523 -8.78 1.94 -8.75
CA SER A 523 -9.93 2.08 -9.65
C SER A 523 -10.17 0.77 -10.42
N PRO A 524 -11.41 0.28 -10.55
CA PRO A 524 -11.72 -0.94 -11.29
C PRO A 524 -11.47 -0.83 -12.81
N LYS A 525 -11.08 0.35 -13.30
CA LYS A 525 -10.72 0.61 -14.70
C LYS A 525 -9.34 0.05 -15.08
N TYR A 526 -8.53 -0.35 -14.10
CA TYR A 526 -7.28 -1.08 -14.30
C TYR A 526 -7.53 -2.59 -14.36
N ARG A 527 -6.65 -3.32 -15.04
CA ARG A 527 -6.43 -4.75 -14.79
C ARG A 527 -5.60 -4.89 -13.51
N ILE A 528 -6.18 -5.44 -12.46
CA ILE A 528 -5.60 -5.42 -11.12
C ILE A 528 -5.02 -6.80 -10.80
N LYS A 529 -3.75 -6.85 -10.38
CA LYS A 529 -3.10 -8.09 -9.97
C LYS A 529 -2.34 -7.90 -8.65
N LEU A 530 -2.70 -8.66 -7.63
CA LEU A 530 -2.00 -8.74 -6.35
C LEU A 530 -1.40 -10.14 -6.21
N VAL A 531 -0.08 -10.24 -6.01
CA VAL A 531 0.63 -11.53 -5.86
C VAL A 531 1.55 -11.49 -4.66
N ASN A 532 1.43 -12.43 -3.72
CA ASN A 532 2.34 -12.47 -2.57
C ASN A 532 2.37 -11.13 -1.79
N VAL A 533 1.19 -10.56 -1.53
CA VAL A 533 1.03 -9.29 -0.82
C VAL A 533 0.47 -9.54 0.58
N THR A 534 1.12 -8.98 1.59
CA THR A 534 0.63 -9.02 2.98
C THR A 534 0.09 -7.66 3.38
N LEU A 535 -1.20 -7.62 3.74
CA LEU A 535 -1.88 -6.45 4.27
C LEU A 535 -2.19 -6.70 5.75
N ASN A 536 -1.63 -5.92 6.68
CA ASN A 536 -1.87 -6.10 8.12
C ASN A 536 -2.43 -4.84 8.83
N SER A 537 -3.47 -5.00 9.66
CA SER A 537 -3.93 -4.01 10.65
C SER A 537 -4.44 -2.65 10.10
N PHE A 538 -5.23 -2.72 9.02
CA PHE A 538 -5.95 -1.57 8.45
C PHE A 538 -7.47 -1.72 8.66
N LYS A 539 -8.23 -0.62 8.53
CA LYS A 539 -9.71 -0.70 8.54
C LYS A 539 -10.21 -1.50 7.33
N ILE A 540 -9.73 -1.15 6.14
CA ILE A 540 -10.05 -1.82 4.88
C ILE A 540 -8.73 -2.26 4.24
N GLY A 541 -8.61 -3.53 3.85
CA GLY A 541 -7.48 -4.04 3.08
C GLY A 541 -7.46 -3.50 1.66
N LEU A 542 -8.38 -3.96 0.83
CA LEU A 542 -8.54 -3.58 -0.57
C LEU A 542 -9.89 -2.90 -0.82
N HIS A 543 -9.89 -1.74 -1.46
CA HIS A 543 -11.10 -1.02 -1.84
C HIS A 543 -11.11 -0.74 -3.35
N ILE A 544 -12.07 -1.31 -4.06
CA ILE A 544 -12.29 -1.13 -5.49
C ILE A 544 -13.73 -0.68 -5.68
N GLU A 545 -13.90 0.54 -6.16
CA GLU A 545 -15.21 1.16 -6.35
C GLU A 545 -15.23 1.90 -7.68
N SER A 546 -16.23 1.64 -8.52
CA SER A 546 -16.53 2.49 -9.67
C SER A 546 -17.53 3.56 -9.27
N SER A 547 -17.51 4.71 -9.97
CA SER A 547 -18.59 5.68 -9.87
C SER A 547 -19.69 5.31 -10.88
N PRO A 548 -20.98 5.60 -10.60
CA PRO A 548 -22.06 5.45 -11.58
C PRO A 548 -21.67 6.20 -12.87
N PRO A 549 -21.52 5.51 -14.01
CA PRO A 549 -20.92 6.11 -15.18
C PRO A 549 -21.84 7.16 -15.79
N LYS A 550 -21.24 8.28 -16.26
CA LYS A 550 -21.93 9.25 -17.11
C LYS A 550 -21.95 8.87 -18.59
N ASN A 551 -21.14 7.90 -19.09
CA ASN A 551 -21.15 7.41 -20.49
C ASN A 551 -20.16 6.26 -20.86
N CYS A 552 -19.52 5.53 -19.93
CA CYS A 552 -18.54 4.50 -20.31
C CYS A 552 -18.64 3.23 -19.45
N SER A 553 -18.99 2.11 -20.06
CA SER A 553 -18.86 0.76 -19.50
C SER A 553 -17.47 0.18 -19.81
N PHE A 554 -16.93 -0.67 -18.94
CA PHE A 554 -15.59 -1.26 -19.12
C PHE A 554 -15.52 -2.67 -18.49
N PRO A 555 -14.63 -3.55 -19.01
CA PRO A 555 -14.41 -4.85 -18.41
C PRO A 555 -13.58 -4.71 -17.13
N ILE A 556 -13.85 -5.57 -16.16
CA ILE A 556 -13.16 -5.64 -14.87
C ILE A 556 -12.40 -6.96 -14.81
N ASP A 557 -11.11 -6.88 -14.51
CA ASP A 557 -10.22 -8.04 -14.34
C ASP A 557 -9.38 -7.85 -13.09
N ILE A 558 -9.62 -8.68 -12.08
CA ILE A 558 -9.01 -8.62 -10.75
C ILE A 558 -8.50 -10.01 -10.38
N ILE A 559 -7.21 -10.10 -10.09
CA ILE A 559 -6.53 -11.33 -9.68
C ILE A 559 -5.82 -11.08 -8.34
N ILE A 560 -6.10 -11.92 -7.36
CA ILE A 560 -5.49 -11.92 -6.02
C ILE A 560 -4.95 -13.32 -5.76
N GLU A 561 -3.64 -13.48 -5.67
CA GLU A 561 -2.98 -14.78 -5.55
C GLU A 561 -1.96 -14.75 -4.42
N ASN A 562 -1.92 -15.80 -3.59
CA ASN A 562 -0.96 -15.97 -2.50
C ASN A 562 -0.92 -14.76 -1.54
N CYS A 563 -2.05 -14.11 -1.26
CA CYS A 563 -2.09 -12.90 -0.41
C CYS A 563 -2.48 -13.22 1.04
N SER A 564 -2.15 -12.29 1.95
CA SER A 564 -2.52 -12.39 3.37
C SER A 564 -3.19 -11.12 3.85
N PHE A 565 -4.45 -11.22 4.28
CA PHE A 565 -5.25 -10.15 4.87
C PHE A 565 -5.38 -10.40 6.37
N LEU A 566 -4.60 -9.66 7.16
CA LEU A 566 -4.45 -9.90 8.59
C LEU A 566 -5.06 -8.77 9.43
N ASP A 567 -5.82 -9.12 10.46
CA ASP A 567 -6.33 -8.22 11.51
C ASP A 567 -7.10 -6.99 10.99
N LYS A 568 -7.97 -7.21 10.00
CA LYS A 568 -8.76 -6.16 9.34
C LYS A 568 -10.19 -6.06 9.87
N ILE A 569 -10.81 -4.90 9.73
CA ILE A 569 -12.27 -4.80 9.91
C ILE A 569 -12.99 -5.27 8.64
N TYR A 570 -12.50 -4.86 7.47
CA TYR A 570 -12.96 -5.29 6.16
C TYR A 570 -11.76 -5.73 5.32
N ASP A 571 -11.81 -6.91 4.71
CA ASP A 571 -10.68 -7.40 3.90
C ASP A 571 -10.70 -6.79 2.51
N ALA A 572 -11.80 -6.98 1.78
CA ALA A 572 -11.96 -6.50 0.41
C ALA A 572 -13.36 -5.96 0.13
N ILE A 573 -13.42 -4.83 -0.57
CA ILE A 573 -14.66 -4.17 -1.00
C ILE A 573 -14.62 -3.99 -2.51
N PHE A 574 -15.64 -4.49 -3.18
CA PHE A 574 -15.85 -4.37 -4.62
C PHE A 574 -17.27 -3.84 -4.86
N VAL A 575 -17.39 -2.58 -5.27
CA VAL A 575 -18.68 -1.97 -5.65
C VAL A 575 -18.59 -1.54 -7.10
N LEU A 576 -19.28 -2.27 -7.98
CA LEU A 576 -19.06 -2.20 -9.42
C LEU A 576 -20.37 -1.86 -10.15
N PHE A 577 -20.47 -0.64 -10.66
CA PHE A 577 -21.60 -0.17 -11.48
C PHE A 577 -21.34 -0.40 -12.97
N ASP A 578 -22.35 -0.94 -13.68
CA ASP A 578 -22.38 -1.16 -15.13
C ASP A 578 -21.13 -1.83 -15.78
N PRO A 579 -20.56 -2.91 -15.22
CA PRO A 579 -19.42 -3.58 -15.84
C PRO A 579 -19.83 -4.37 -17.09
N THR A 580 -19.07 -4.30 -18.20
CA THR A 580 -19.35 -5.13 -19.40
C THR A 580 -19.04 -6.61 -19.17
N SER A 581 -18.03 -6.88 -18.35
CA SER A 581 -17.71 -8.21 -17.83
C SER A 581 -16.92 -8.08 -16.53
N VAL A 582 -17.07 -9.04 -15.63
CA VAL A 582 -16.31 -9.13 -14.38
C VAL A 582 -15.57 -10.45 -14.31
N LYS A 583 -14.27 -10.38 -14.07
CA LYS A 583 -13.43 -11.51 -13.68
C LYS A 583 -12.77 -11.16 -12.35
N LEU A 584 -13.13 -11.89 -11.30
CA LEU A 584 -12.53 -11.79 -9.97
C LEU A 584 -12.01 -13.17 -9.58
N LEU A 585 -10.70 -13.33 -9.52
CA LEU A 585 -10.05 -14.57 -9.10
C LEU A 585 -9.32 -14.32 -7.77
N ILE A 586 -9.63 -15.08 -6.74
CA ILE A 586 -8.95 -15.06 -5.45
C ILE A 586 -8.46 -16.47 -5.14
N ARG A 587 -7.13 -16.65 -5.09
CA ARG A 587 -6.50 -17.96 -4.93
C ARG A 587 -5.48 -17.97 -3.81
N ASN A 588 -5.38 -19.09 -3.09
CA ASN A 588 -4.34 -19.32 -2.07
C ASN A 588 -4.22 -18.14 -1.07
N THR A 589 -5.35 -17.52 -0.71
CA THR A 589 -5.34 -16.28 0.08
C THR A 589 -5.88 -16.54 1.48
N HIS A 590 -5.20 -15.96 2.46
CA HIS A 590 -5.53 -16.10 3.87
C HIS A 590 -6.21 -14.82 4.38
N PHE A 591 -7.40 -14.96 4.95
CA PHE A 591 -8.14 -13.91 5.64
C PHE A 591 -8.24 -14.28 7.12
N ILE A 592 -7.41 -13.67 7.97
CA ILE A 592 -7.21 -14.10 9.37
C ILE A 592 -7.31 -12.90 10.31
N SER A 593 -7.90 -13.10 11.49
CA SER A 593 -7.96 -12.14 12.59
C SER A 593 -7.69 -12.80 13.94
N SER A 594 -7.22 -12.04 14.93
CA SER A 594 -7.16 -12.54 16.32
C SER A 594 -8.56 -12.68 16.96
N ASN A 595 -8.70 -13.61 17.91
CA ASN A 595 -9.97 -13.90 18.61
C ASN A 595 -10.55 -12.66 19.34
N ASP A 596 -9.70 -11.76 19.85
CA ASP A 596 -10.12 -10.54 20.54
C ASP A 596 -10.91 -9.56 19.64
N THR A 597 -10.74 -9.66 18.33
CA THR A 597 -11.45 -8.81 17.36
C THR A 597 -12.94 -9.16 17.22
N VAL A 598 -13.35 -10.32 17.71
CA VAL A 598 -14.74 -10.79 17.71
C VAL A 598 -15.68 -9.84 18.45
N GLN A 599 -15.22 -9.21 19.55
CA GLN A 599 -16.00 -8.21 20.28
C GLN A 599 -16.30 -6.96 19.43
N ILE A 600 -15.38 -6.56 18.55
CA ILE A 600 -15.59 -5.41 17.65
C ILE A 600 -16.63 -5.74 16.59
N TYR A 601 -16.67 -7.00 16.12
CA TYR A 601 -17.60 -7.44 15.08
C TYR A 601 -19.08 -7.41 15.51
N GLN A 602 -19.34 -7.30 16.82
CA GLN A 602 -20.69 -7.23 17.38
C GLN A 602 -21.34 -5.85 17.32
N SER A 603 -20.55 -4.77 17.24
CA SER A 603 -21.06 -3.40 17.36
C SER A 603 -21.31 -2.65 16.04
N LYS A 604 -20.76 -3.14 14.90
CA LYS A 604 -20.79 -2.41 13.61
C LYS A 604 -20.93 -3.34 12.40
N LYS A 605 -21.45 -2.81 11.29
CA LYS A 605 -21.58 -3.49 9.98
C LYS A 605 -20.21 -3.97 9.48
N ASN A 606 -19.94 -5.27 9.44
CA ASN A 606 -18.65 -5.83 9.04
C ASN A 606 -18.80 -6.99 8.04
N TYR A 607 -17.77 -7.21 7.22
CA TYR A 607 -17.71 -8.27 6.21
C TYR A 607 -16.26 -8.54 5.80
N ALA A 608 -15.93 -9.79 5.46
CA ALA A 608 -14.62 -10.13 4.93
C ALA A 608 -14.51 -9.60 3.50
N ILE A 609 -15.30 -10.18 2.59
CA ILE A 609 -15.40 -9.73 1.22
C ILE A 609 -16.80 -9.19 0.96
N HIS A 610 -16.90 -7.97 0.44
CA HIS A 610 -18.15 -7.42 -0.06
C HIS A 610 -18.06 -7.17 -1.55
N LEU A 611 -18.70 -8.03 -2.34
CA LEU A 611 -18.87 -7.86 -3.78
C LEU A 611 -20.31 -7.45 -4.05
N ASN A 612 -20.50 -6.27 -4.62
CA ASN A 612 -21.81 -5.75 -4.96
C ASN A 612 -21.83 -5.20 -6.39
N ILE A 613 -22.61 -5.86 -7.24
CA ILE A 613 -22.94 -5.45 -8.59
C ILE A 613 -24.46 -5.25 -8.65
N PRO A 614 -24.94 -3.99 -8.57
CA PRO A 614 -26.38 -3.69 -8.61
C PRO A 614 -26.96 -3.94 -10.01
N PRO A 615 -28.29 -3.84 -10.18
CA PRO A 615 -28.92 -3.84 -11.51
C PRO A 615 -28.26 -2.84 -12.45
N LEU A 616 -28.08 -3.25 -13.72
CA LEU A 616 -27.45 -2.42 -14.75
C LEU A 616 -28.40 -1.30 -15.15
N LYS A 617 -27.84 -0.10 -15.36
CA LYS A 617 -28.57 1.08 -15.81
C LYS A 617 -28.30 1.42 -17.27
N ASN A 618 -27.06 1.21 -17.72
CA ASN A 618 -26.59 1.69 -19.03
C ASN A 618 -26.33 0.58 -20.05
N ILE A 619 -26.27 -0.68 -19.62
CA ILE A 619 -26.05 -1.84 -20.48
C ILE A 619 -27.10 -2.90 -20.20
N MET A 620 -27.51 -3.64 -21.24
CA MET A 620 -28.61 -4.61 -21.16
C MET A 620 -28.24 -5.90 -20.43
N SER A 621 -26.98 -6.32 -20.51
CA SER A 621 -26.51 -7.60 -19.96
C SER A 621 -25.01 -7.57 -19.70
N SER A 622 -24.56 -8.38 -18.74
CA SER A 622 -23.15 -8.53 -18.38
C SER A 622 -22.81 -10.01 -18.12
N LYS A 623 -21.52 -10.30 -17.96
CA LYS A 623 -21.02 -11.62 -17.55
C LYS A 623 -20.10 -11.50 -16.34
N ALA A 624 -20.26 -12.35 -15.33
CA ALA A 624 -19.34 -12.41 -14.18
C ALA A 624 -18.78 -13.81 -13.96
N VAL A 625 -17.48 -13.89 -13.72
CA VAL A 625 -16.77 -15.05 -13.19
C VAL A 625 -16.12 -14.63 -11.88
N VAL A 626 -16.57 -15.22 -10.77
CA VAL A 626 -16.08 -14.93 -9.41
C VAL A 626 -15.58 -16.23 -8.79
N GLU A 627 -14.27 -16.42 -8.78
CA GLU A 627 -13.64 -17.65 -8.32
C GLU A 627 -12.94 -17.45 -6.98
N LEU A 628 -13.27 -18.32 -6.01
CA LEU A 628 -12.50 -18.52 -4.80
C LEU A 628 -11.87 -19.92 -4.85
N GLU A 629 -10.55 -20.01 -4.81
CA GLU A 629 -9.81 -21.27 -4.94
C GLU A 629 -8.79 -21.41 -3.81
N ASN A 630 -8.89 -22.44 -2.98
CA ASN A 630 -7.94 -22.69 -1.88
C ASN A 630 -7.76 -21.49 -0.92
N ASN A 631 -8.86 -20.91 -0.43
CA ASN A 631 -8.81 -19.76 0.48
C ASN A 631 -9.19 -20.15 1.92
N ILE A 632 -8.57 -19.47 2.89
CA ILE A 632 -8.84 -19.69 4.32
C ILE A 632 -9.46 -18.42 4.91
N PHE A 633 -10.61 -18.57 5.55
CA PHE A 633 -11.28 -17.54 6.33
C PHE A 633 -11.35 -18.00 7.78
N HIS A 634 -10.60 -17.34 8.66
CA HIS A 634 -10.51 -17.73 10.07
C HIS A 634 -10.76 -16.53 10.99
N PHE A 635 -11.75 -16.66 11.89
CA PHE A 635 -12.20 -15.56 12.77
C PHE A 635 -12.56 -14.28 11.99
N ARG A 636 -13.22 -14.44 10.84
CA ARG A 636 -13.63 -13.33 9.96
C ARG A 636 -15.14 -13.11 9.98
N PRO A 637 -15.61 -11.88 9.77
CA PRO A 637 -17.01 -11.65 9.43
C PRO A 637 -17.36 -12.29 8.07
N PRO A 638 -18.65 -12.51 7.76
CA PRO A 638 -19.08 -13.20 6.53
C PRO A 638 -18.69 -12.48 5.25
N SER A 639 -18.61 -13.24 4.16
CA SER A 639 -18.50 -12.74 2.79
C SER A 639 -19.87 -12.55 2.14
N TYR A 640 -20.06 -11.45 1.41
CA TYR A 640 -21.32 -11.08 0.77
C TYR A 640 -21.11 -10.86 -0.72
N PHE A 641 -21.65 -11.75 -1.55
CA PHE A 641 -21.68 -11.62 -3.00
C PHE A 641 -23.09 -11.26 -3.45
N SER A 642 -23.29 -10.04 -3.94
CA SER A 642 -24.56 -9.54 -4.44
C SER A 642 -24.41 -9.25 -5.92
N LEU A 643 -24.92 -10.14 -6.77
CA LEU A 643 -24.82 -10.06 -8.22
C LEU A 643 -26.22 -9.93 -8.83
N LEU A 644 -26.75 -8.71 -8.79
CA LEU A 644 -28.16 -8.41 -9.06
C LEU A 644 -28.43 -7.92 -10.50
N PHE A 645 -27.49 -8.16 -11.40
CA PHE A 645 -27.55 -7.71 -12.80
C PHE A 645 -28.08 -8.79 -13.75
N GLU A 646 -28.57 -8.41 -14.94
CA GLU A 646 -28.99 -9.35 -15.98
C GLU A 646 -27.78 -9.96 -16.73
N GLY A 647 -27.82 -11.26 -17.01
CA GLY A 647 -26.77 -11.98 -17.76
C GLY A 647 -26.08 -13.10 -16.98
N LYS A 648 -25.03 -13.69 -17.59
CA LYS A 648 -24.42 -14.95 -17.12
C LYS A 648 -23.53 -14.75 -15.90
N LYS A 649 -23.74 -15.54 -14.84
CA LYS A 649 -22.94 -15.48 -13.61
C LYS A 649 -22.39 -16.86 -13.29
N ASN A 650 -21.09 -16.96 -13.03
CA ASN A 650 -20.44 -18.18 -12.61
C ASN A 650 -19.62 -17.91 -11.35
N VAL A 651 -19.96 -18.58 -10.25
CA VAL A 651 -19.35 -18.38 -8.94
C VAL A 651 -18.83 -19.71 -8.39
N PRO A 652 -17.65 -20.19 -8.85
CA PRO A 652 -16.99 -21.35 -8.27
C PRO A 652 -16.23 -20.99 -6.97
N ILE A 653 -16.49 -21.76 -5.92
CA ILE A 653 -15.84 -21.69 -4.62
C ILE A 653 -15.33 -23.10 -4.33
N ARG A 654 -14.01 -23.27 -4.36
CA ARG A 654 -13.36 -24.58 -4.30
C ARG A 654 -12.30 -24.64 -3.23
N ARG A 655 -12.15 -25.81 -2.60
CA ARG A 655 -11.08 -26.12 -1.65
C ARG A 655 -10.89 -25.06 -0.55
N SER A 656 -11.97 -24.36 -0.20
CA SER A 656 -11.91 -23.23 0.72
C SER A 656 -12.38 -23.64 2.11
N HIS A 657 -11.89 -22.96 3.14
CA HIS A 657 -12.21 -23.27 4.53
C HIS A 657 -12.73 -22.01 5.25
N PHE A 658 -13.97 -22.06 5.69
CA PHE A 658 -14.60 -21.04 6.50
C PHE A 658 -14.73 -21.55 7.93
N ARG A 659 -13.92 -21.00 8.84
CA ARG A 659 -13.82 -21.43 10.22
C ARG A 659 -14.01 -20.29 11.20
N ASN A 660 -14.87 -20.49 12.20
CA ASN A 660 -15.15 -19.49 13.23
C ASN A 660 -15.57 -18.13 12.66
N CYS A 661 -16.28 -18.11 11.52
CA CYS A 661 -16.79 -16.88 10.95
C CYS A 661 -18.07 -16.44 11.68
N ILE A 662 -18.15 -15.18 12.08
CA ILE A 662 -19.21 -14.69 12.99
C ILE A 662 -19.92 -13.47 12.38
N SER A 663 -21.25 -13.53 12.37
CA SER A 663 -22.12 -12.43 11.98
C SER A 663 -23.13 -12.10 13.07
N ALA A 664 -22.93 -10.95 13.72
CA ALA A 664 -23.78 -10.45 14.81
C ALA A 664 -24.76 -9.34 14.36
N HIS A 665 -24.76 -8.97 13.08
CA HIS A 665 -25.56 -7.85 12.57
C HIS A 665 -26.34 -8.27 11.33
N GLY A 666 -27.66 -8.42 11.47
CA GLY A 666 -28.54 -8.74 10.37
C GLY A 666 -29.14 -7.50 9.72
N ARG A 667 -28.86 -7.26 8.43
CA ARG A 667 -29.61 -6.27 7.65
C ARG A 667 -30.52 -6.97 6.67
N GLN A 668 -31.82 -6.73 6.85
CA GLN A 668 -32.84 -6.93 5.84
C GLN A 668 -32.91 -5.66 4.99
N TRP A 669 -32.91 -5.80 3.67
CA TRP A 669 -33.25 -4.70 2.78
C TRP A 669 -34.19 -5.21 1.70
N ILE A 670 -35.26 -4.44 1.49
CA ILE A 670 -36.21 -4.69 0.42
C ILE A 670 -35.73 -3.89 -0.78
N ASN A 671 -35.53 -4.56 -1.91
CA ASN A 671 -35.31 -3.86 -3.16
C ASN A 671 -36.66 -3.26 -3.61
N LYS A 672 -36.77 -1.92 -3.53
CA LYS A 672 -38.00 -1.18 -3.82
C LYS A 672 -38.54 -1.41 -5.24
N ASP A 673 -37.67 -1.71 -6.21
CA ASP A 673 -38.07 -1.89 -7.62
C ASP A 673 -38.62 -3.29 -7.89
N SER A 674 -38.22 -4.27 -7.08
CA SER A 674 -38.54 -5.69 -7.30
C SER A 674 -39.40 -6.32 -6.22
N GLY A 675 -39.63 -5.63 -5.10
CA GLY A 675 -40.35 -6.14 -3.93
C GLY A 675 -39.61 -7.22 -3.12
N TYR A 676 -38.48 -7.76 -3.60
CA TYR A 676 -37.76 -8.84 -2.92
C TYR A 676 -37.02 -8.38 -1.66
N LEU A 677 -37.19 -9.16 -0.59
CA LEU A 677 -36.46 -9.04 0.67
C LEU A 677 -35.14 -9.81 0.57
N TYR A 678 -34.02 -9.12 0.77
CA TYR A 678 -32.69 -9.74 0.82
C TYR A 678 -32.17 -9.68 2.26
N GLN A 679 -31.79 -10.84 2.83
CA GLN A 679 -31.11 -10.92 4.12
C GLN A 679 -29.61 -11.14 3.93
N LYS A 680 -28.79 -10.26 4.50
CA LYS A 680 -27.33 -10.47 4.64
C LYS A 680 -27.02 -10.95 6.05
N VAL A 681 -27.47 -12.16 6.39
CA VAL A 681 -27.50 -12.63 7.80
C VAL A 681 -26.96 -14.06 7.90
N THR A 682 -25.71 -14.23 7.51
CA THR A 682 -25.02 -15.54 7.47
C THR A 682 -23.68 -15.48 8.22
N GLY A 683 -23.17 -16.60 8.73
CA GLY A 683 -21.86 -16.65 9.39
C GLY A 683 -20.68 -16.74 8.43
N ALA A 684 -20.74 -17.57 7.37
CA ALA A 684 -19.63 -17.72 6.43
C ALA A 684 -19.81 -16.94 5.12
N ILE A 685 -20.80 -17.27 4.29
CA ILE A 685 -20.95 -16.65 2.96
C ILE A 685 -22.40 -16.56 2.48
N SER A 686 -22.74 -15.40 1.89
CA SER A 686 -24.05 -15.17 1.25
C SER A 686 -23.85 -14.89 -0.23
N VAL A 687 -24.60 -15.59 -1.07
CA VAL A 687 -24.66 -15.36 -2.52
C VAL A 687 -26.08 -14.96 -2.90
N LEU A 688 -26.24 -13.69 -3.29
CA LEU A 688 -27.51 -13.09 -3.66
C LEU A 688 -27.55 -12.87 -5.17
N LEU A 689 -28.49 -13.53 -5.84
CA LEU A 689 -28.70 -13.47 -7.29
C LEU A 689 -30.11 -12.97 -7.62
N SER A 690 -30.24 -12.33 -8.78
CA SER A 690 -31.55 -11.95 -9.33
C SER A 690 -32.44 -13.18 -9.59
N PRO A 691 -33.78 -13.02 -9.53
CA PRO A 691 -34.71 -14.09 -9.89
C PRO A 691 -34.48 -14.66 -11.29
N ASP A 692 -34.71 -15.95 -11.45
CA ASP A 692 -34.54 -16.64 -12.74
C ASP A 692 -35.78 -16.48 -13.64
N LYS A 693 -35.58 -16.56 -14.95
CA LYS A 693 -36.67 -16.47 -15.92
C LYS A 693 -37.46 -17.79 -15.93
N PRO A 694 -38.80 -17.77 -15.77
CA PRO A 694 -39.59 -18.99 -15.80
C PRO A 694 -39.50 -19.67 -17.17
N GLN A 695 -39.28 -20.99 -17.19
CA GLN A 695 -39.30 -21.84 -18.37
C GLN A 695 -40.69 -22.48 -18.53
N ARG A 696 -41.23 -23.07 -17.46
CA ARG A 696 -42.61 -23.56 -17.36
C ARG A 696 -43.20 -23.12 -16.04
N LEU A 697 -44.47 -22.68 -16.06
CA LEU A 697 -45.15 -22.15 -14.86
C LEU A 697 -45.54 -23.24 -13.85
N GLY A 698 -45.56 -24.51 -14.26
CA GLY A 698 -45.86 -25.66 -13.41
C GLY A 698 -47.35 -25.84 -13.07
N CYS A 699 -48.25 -25.25 -13.85
CA CYS A 699 -49.69 -25.33 -13.57
C CYS A 699 -50.24 -26.72 -13.93
N VAL A 700 -50.89 -27.37 -12.98
CA VAL A 700 -51.55 -28.68 -13.16
C VAL A 700 -53.00 -28.45 -13.61
N ASN A 701 -53.46 -29.23 -14.61
CA ASN A 701 -54.87 -29.26 -15.00
C ASN A 701 -55.66 -30.15 -14.03
N SER A 702 -56.93 -29.81 -13.75
CA SER A 702 -57.77 -30.45 -12.73
C SER A 702 -57.96 -31.98 -12.87
N ASN A 703 -57.66 -32.58 -14.03
CA ASN A 703 -57.84 -34.02 -14.30
C ASN A 703 -56.51 -34.78 -14.59
N SER A 704 -55.36 -34.21 -14.27
CA SER A 704 -54.04 -34.80 -14.57
C SER A 704 -53.38 -35.42 -13.33
N SER A 705 -52.99 -36.70 -13.42
CA SER A 705 -52.17 -37.40 -12.41
C SER A 705 -50.67 -37.13 -12.55
N GLN A 706 -50.23 -36.31 -13.52
CA GLN A 706 -48.82 -35.98 -13.69
C GLN A 706 -48.36 -34.93 -12.67
N GLU A 707 -47.32 -35.26 -11.90
CA GLU A 707 -46.60 -34.30 -11.05
C GLU A 707 -45.83 -33.30 -11.91
N VAL A 708 -46.41 -32.09 -12.09
CA VAL A 708 -45.78 -31.01 -12.84
C VAL A 708 -45.34 -29.92 -11.87
N HIS A 709 -44.04 -29.67 -11.80
CA HIS A 709 -43.46 -28.57 -11.01
C HIS A 709 -43.01 -27.42 -11.92
N PRO A 710 -42.94 -26.17 -11.40
CA PRO A 710 -42.38 -25.08 -12.15
C PRO A 710 -40.89 -25.32 -12.45
N SER A 711 -40.42 -24.76 -13.57
CA SER A 711 -39.01 -24.82 -13.98
C SER A 711 -38.53 -23.47 -14.48
N TRP A 712 -37.23 -23.22 -14.35
CA TRP A 712 -36.61 -21.92 -14.66
C TRP A 712 -35.36 -22.07 -15.51
N ASN A 713 -35.08 -21.04 -16.30
CA ASN A 713 -33.84 -20.90 -17.05
C ASN A 713 -32.79 -20.20 -16.18
N TYR A 714 -31.83 -21.00 -15.68
CA TYR A 714 -30.76 -20.52 -14.81
C TYR A 714 -29.64 -19.85 -15.62
N SER A 715 -29.54 -18.53 -15.51
CA SER A 715 -28.41 -17.76 -16.05
C SER A 715 -27.22 -17.68 -15.09
N SER A 716 -27.47 -18.03 -13.82
CA SER A 716 -26.51 -17.93 -12.73
C SER A 716 -26.18 -19.31 -12.18
N ARG A 717 -24.90 -19.63 -12.09
CA ARG A 717 -24.37 -20.88 -11.54
C ARG A 717 -23.44 -20.59 -10.36
N VAL A 718 -23.64 -21.32 -9.27
CA VAL A 718 -22.81 -21.28 -8.08
C VAL A 718 -22.35 -22.70 -7.80
N LEU A 719 -21.05 -22.90 -7.59
CA LEU A 719 -20.48 -24.21 -7.28
C LEU A 719 -19.68 -24.09 -5.99
N PHE A 720 -20.04 -24.86 -4.98
CA PHE A 720 -19.18 -25.14 -3.84
C PHE A 720 -18.62 -26.55 -4.02
N GLU A 721 -17.30 -26.69 -4.04
CA GLU A 721 -16.64 -27.99 -4.24
C GLU A 721 -15.50 -28.16 -3.24
N ASP A 722 -15.40 -29.32 -2.59
CA ASP A 722 -14.31 -29.63 -1.65
C ASP A 722 -14.14 -28.54 -0.55
N THR A 723 -15.24 -27.91 -0.14
CA THR A 723 -15.24 -26.72 0.74
C THR A 723 -15.77 -27.09 2.13
N ILE A 724 -15.10 -26.58 3.17
CA ILE A 724 -15.38 -26.87 4.57
C ILE A 724 -15.95 -25.64 5.26
N PHE A 725 -17.07 -25.82 5.96
CA PHE A 725 -17.71 -24.82 6.82
C PHE A 725 -17.76 -25.35 8.25
N GLU A 726 -17.03 -24.73 9.14
CA GLU A 726 -16.79 -25.25 10.49
C GLU A 726 -16.98 -24.15 11.54
N GLU A 727 -17.77 -24.41 12.58
CA GLU A 727 -17.87 -23.53 13.76
C GLU A 727 -18.30 -22.08 13.43
N ASN A 728 -19.02 -21.88 12.31
CA ASN A 728 -19.50 -20.55 11.92
C ASN A 728 -20.81 -20.20 12.61
N PHE A 729 -21.01 -18.92 12.90
CA PHE A 729 -22.21 -18.38 13.53
C PHE A 729 -22.80 -17.20 12.74
N GLY A 730 -24.10 -17.24 12.51
CA GLY A 730 -24.83 -16.07 12.01
C GLY A 730 -26.21 -15.92 12.64
N VAL A 731 -26.71 -14.68 12.72
CA VAL A 731 -28.02 -14.41 13.33
C VAL A 731 -29.16 -15.21 12.67
N ALA A 732 -29.16 -15.37 11.34
CA ALA A 732 -30.18 -16.17 10.66
C ALA A 732 -29.63 -17.53 10.20
N VAL A 733 -28.44 -17.52 9.61
CA VAL A 733 -27.82 -18.70 8.99
C VAL A 733 -26.39 -18.89 9.47
N GLY A 734 -25.98 -20.08 9.86
CA GLY A 734 -24.60 -20.31 10.32
C GLY A 734 -23.56 -20.37 9.21
N ALA A 735 -23.76 -21.15 8.15
CA ALA A 735 -22.75 -21.28 7.07
C ALA A 735 -23.11 -20.50 5.80
N VAL A 736 -24.11 -20.94 5.04
CA VAL A 736 -24.34 -20.47 3.66
C VAL A 736 -25.77 -19.99 3.44
N TYR A 737 -25.89 -18.75 2.96
CA TYR A 737 -27.16 -18.17 2.50
C TYR A 737 -27.16 -18.05 0.97
N ILE A 738 -28.16 -18.61 0.29
CA ILE A 738 -28.29 -18.54 -1.17
C ILE A 738 -29.65 -17.98 -1.57
N SER A 739 -29.68 -17.14 -2.61
CA SER A 739 -30.92 -16.74 -3.29
C SER A 739 -30.84 -16.94 -4.80
N ASN A 740 -31.84 -17.63 -5.36
CA ASN A 740 -32.00 -17.88 -6.80
C ASN A 740 -30.79 -18.58 -7.47
N GLY A 741 -30.86 -18.79 -8.79
CA GLY A 741 -29.81 -19.42 -9.57
C GLY A 741 -29.68 -20.93 -9.34
N PHE A 742 -28.74 -21.55 -10.04
CA PHE A 742 -28.43 -22.97 -9.89
C PHE A 742 -27.18 -23.13 -9.02
N THR A 743 -27.37 -23.64 -7.79
CA THR A 743 -26.28 -23.92 -6.87
C THR A 743 -26.01 -25.41 -6.75
N ILE A 744 -24.74 -25.80 -6.81
CA ILE A 744 -24.28 -27.17 -6.58
C ILE A 744 -23.31 -27.15 -5.40
N PHE A 745 -23.56 -28.00 -4.41
CA PHE A 745 -22.59 -28.38 -3.39
C PHE A 745 -22.07 -29.77 -3.71
N ARG A 746 -20.75 -29.93 -3.76
CA ARG A 746 -20.10 -31.20 -4.10
C ARG A 746 -18.97 -31.49 -3.12
N ARG A 747 -19.01 -32.64 -2.45
CA ARG A 747 -17.98 -33.04 -1.46
C ARG A 747 -17.73 -31.95 -0.41
N CYS A 748 -18.80 -31.28 0.03
CA CYS A 748 -18.73 -30.22 1.03
C CYS A 748 -18.95 -30.79 2.44
N ILE A 749 -18.28 -30.21 3.43
CA ILE A 749 -18.42 -30.59 4.84
C ILE A 749 -18.95 -29.39 5.63
N PHE A 750 -20.05 -29.61 6.36
CA PHE A 750 -20.67 -28.64 7.24
C PHE A 750 -20.65 -29.17 8.67
N ARG A 751 -19.77 -28.62 9.50
CA ARG A 751 -19.57 -29.08 10.88
C ARG A 751 -19.88 -27.99 11.90
N ASP A 752 -20.77 -28.27 12.83
CA ASP A 752 -21.05 -27.40 13.99
C ASP A 752 -21.27 -25.92 13.61
N ASN A 753 -22.15 -25.63 12.64
CA ASN A 753 -22.49 -24.25 12.29
C ASN A 753 -23.84 -23.86 12.92
N PHE A 754 -23.96 -22.61 13.33
CA PHE A 754 -25.00 -22.14 14.24
C PHE A 754 -25.76 -20.94 13.66
N GLY A 755 -27.08 -21.07 13.58
CA GLY A 755 -27.99 -20.00 13.17
C GLY A 755 -29.17 -19.88 14.12
N VAL A 756 -29.51 -18.66 14.54
CA VAL A 756 -30.54 -18.42 15.58
C VAL A 756 -31.97 -18.45 15.00
N GLN A 757 -32.18 -17.91 13.80
CA GLN A 757 -33.53 -17.71 13.24
C GLN A 757 -33.97 -18.79 12.25
N GLN A 758 -33.07 -19.28 11.38
CA GLN A 758 -33.46 -20.10 10.22
C GLN A 758 -32.69 -21.43 10.19
N ALA A 759 -31.40 -21.42 9.85
CA ALA A 759 -30.63 -22.63 9.61
C ALA A 759 -29.24 -22.59 10.24
N GLY A 760 -28.78 -23.72 10.77
CA GLY A 760 -27.41 -23.91 11.21
C GLY A 760 -26.42 -23.92 10.04
N HIS A 761 -26.69 -24.71 8.99
CA HIS A 761 -25.74 -24.86 7.88
C HIS A 761 -26.17 -24.06 6.65
N VAL A 762 -27.22 -24.49 5.93
CA VAL A 762 -27.59 -23.88 4.65
C VAL A 762 -29.03 -23.38 4.69
N TYR A 763 -29.22 -22.16 4.20
CA TYR A 763 -30.55 -21.60 3.95
C TYR A 763 -30.70 -21.20 2.48
N SER A 764 -31.71 -21.79 1.84
CA SER A 764 -32.19 -21.39 0.53
C SER A 764 -33.43 -20.53 0.70
N THR A 765 -33.31 -19.26 0.39
CA THR A 765 -34.40 -18.32 0.61
C THR A 765 -35.50 -18.45 -0.44
N TYR A 766 -36.64 -17.82 -0.17
CA TYR A 766 -37.77 -17.79 -1.07
C TYR A 766 -37.37 -17.21 -2.44
N GLY A 767 -37.74 -17.93 -3.50
CA GLY A 767 -37.32 -17.61 -4.86
C GLY A 767 -37.31 -18.81 -5.79
N THR A 768 -36.55 -18.72 -6.88
CA THR A 768 -36.56 -19.64 -8.04
C THR A 768 -35.41 -20.64 -8.09
N GLY A 769 -34.52 -20.59 -7.10
CA GLY A 769 -33.22 -21.25 -7.12
C GLY A 769 -33.29 -22.78 -7.12
N ARG A 770 -32.45 -23.41 -7.93
CA ARG A 770 -32.19 -24.86 -7.86
C ARG A 770 -31.00 -25.13 -6.96
N ILE A 771 -31.08 -26.16 -6.12
CA ILE A 771 -29.98 -26.59 -5.27
C ILE A 771 -29.76 -28.09 -5.36
N ASP A 772 -28.52 -28.48 -5.67
CA ASP A 772 -28.09 -29.89 -5.69
C ASP A 772 -26.98 -30.10 -4.64
N PHE A 773 -27.16 -31.09 -3.76
CA PHE A 773 -26.15 -31.58 -2.81
C PHE A 773 -25.64 -32.94 -3.28
N LEU A 774 -24.34 -33.05 -3.55
CA LEU A 774 -23.69 -34.24 -4.09
C LEU A 774 -22.55 -34.64 -3.15
N ASP A 775 -22.61 -35.84 -2.56
CA ASP A 775 -21.56 -36.37 -1.67
C ASP A 775 -21.25 -35.43 -0.48
N CYS A 776 -22.26 -34.78 0.09
CA CYS A 776 -22.07 -33.79 1.16
C CYS A 776 -22.25 -34.41 2.56
N LEU A 777 -21.53 -33.88 3.55
CA LEU A 777 -21.63 -34.27 4.95
C LEU A 777 -22.05 -33.09 5.83
N PHE A 778 -23.16 -33.25 6.55
CA PHE A 778 -23.61 -32.34 7.59
C PHE A 778 -23.49 -33.04 8.94
N PHE A 779 -22.78 -32.40 9.87
CA PHE A 779 -22.39 -33.01 11.12
C PHE A 779 -22.55 -32.04 12.29
N ARG A 780 -23.26 -32.47 13.35
CA ARG A 780 -23.44 -31.70 14.58
C ARG A 780 -22.99 -32.50 15.80
N THR A 781 -22.02 -31.96 16.53
CA THR A 781 -21.46 -32.48 17.78
C THR A 781 -21.63 -31.54 18.97
N LYS A 782 -21.97 -30.27 18.71
CA LYS A 782 -22.13 -29.23 19.72
C LYS A 782 -23.57 -28.72 19.76
N GLN A 783 -24.12 -28.62 20.97
CA GLN A 783 -25.48 -28.11 21.20
C GLN A 783 -25.50 -26.58 21.21
N ASP A 784 -24.50 -25.99 21.86
CA ASP A 784 -24.40 -24.56 22.07
C ASP A 784 -23.12 -24.00 21.46
N VAL A 785 -23.16 -22.71 21.16
CA VAL A 785 -21.97 -21.92 20.84
C VAL A 785 -21.84 -20.78 21.84
N THR A 786 -20.64 -20.64 22.38
CA THR A 786 -20.29 -19.54 23.27
C THR A 786 -19.66 -18.43 22.44
N ILE A 787 -20.32 -17.28 22.38
CA ILE A 787 -19.84 -16.10 21.66
C ILE A 787 -19.72 -14.97 22.66
N SER A 788 -18.49 -14.52 22.92
CA SER A 788 -18.19 -13.40 23.83
C SER A 788 -18.86 -13.54 25.20
N ASN A 789 -18.72 -14.72 25.82
CA ASN A 789 -19.29 -15.09 27.12
C ASN A 789 -20.83 -15.18 27.17
N VAL A 790 -21.51 -15.12 26.02
CA VAL A 790 -22.94 -15.42 25.89
C VAL A 790 -23.09 -16.76 25.21
N THR A 791 -23.65 -17.73 25.92
CA THR A 791 -24.01 -19.04 25.38
C THR A 791 -25.34 -18.92 24.65
N THR A 792 -25.37 -19.22 23.36
CA THR A 792 -26.61 -19.25 22.57
C THR A 792 -26.98 -20.69 22.25
N SER A 793 -28.21 -21.07 22.64
CA SER A 793 -28.68 -22.47 22.66
C SER A 793 -29.67 -22.84 21.55
N LYS A 794 -29.80 -22.01 20.52
CA LYS A 794 -30.63 -22.32 19.35
C LYS A 794 -29.76 -22.73 18.17
N THR A 795 -29.81 -24.02 17.86
CA THR A 795 -29.28 -24.57 16.63
C THR A 795 -30.41 -24.68 15.61
N GLY A 796 -30.42 -23.79 14.60
CA GLY A 796 -31.35 -23.89 13.48
C GLY A 796 -31.21 -25.19 12.69
N THR A 797 -32.16 -25.46 11.79
CA THR A 797 -32.21 -26.64 10.90
C THR A 797 -30.90 -26.83 10.14
N PHE A 798 -30.48 -28.05 9.80
CA PHE A 798 -29.26 -28.22 8.97
C PHE A 798 -29.46 -27.53 7.63
N ILE A 799 -30.54 -27.89 6.95
CA ILE A 799 -30.94 -27.29 5.67
C ILE A 799 -32.36 -26.78 5.80
N TYR A 800 -32.53 -25.48 5.59
CA TYR A 800 -33.86 -24.88 5.44
C TYR A 800 -34.04 -24.37 4.01
N SER A 801 -35.08 -24.84 3.32
CA SER A 801 -35.36 -24.48 1.94
C SER A 801 -36.76 -23.92 1.77
N GLN A 802 -36.84 -22.69 1.29
CA GLN A 802 -38.09 -22.01 0.93
C GLN A 802 -38.18 -21.70 -0.57
N THR A 803 -37.27 -22.24 -1.37
CA THR A 803 -37.26 -21.99 -2.81
C THR A 803 -38.28 -22.88 -3.52
N ALA A 804 -38.98 -22.31 -4.51
CA ALA A 804 -39.84 -23.04 -5.42
C ALA A 804 -39.05 -23.88 -6.46
N GLY A 805 -37.73 -23.68 -6.55
CA GLY A 805 -36.88 -24.45 -7.46
C GLY A 805 -36.66 -25.90 -7.01
N PRO A 806 -36.08 -26.73 -7.89
CA PRO A 806 -35.75 -28.11 -7.54
C PRO A 806 -34.68 -28.21 -6.44
N LEU A 807 -34.84 -29.18 -5.55
CA LEU A 807 -33.86 -29.56 -4.54
C LEU A 807 -33.47 -31.03 -4.76
N LYS A 808 -32.19 -31.31 -4.97
CA LYS A 808 -31.69 -32.67 -5.15
C LYS A 808 -30.63 -33.01 -4.10
N LEU A 809 -30.76 -34.17 -3.47
CA LEU A 809 -29.78 -34.73 -2.56
C LEU A 809 -29.32 -36.10 -3.07
N VAL A 810 -28.00 -36.26 -3.24
CA VAL A 810 -27.37 -37.51 -3.70
C VAL A 810 -26.25 -37.85 -2.74
N ASN A 811 -26.28 -39.05 -2.19
CA ASN A 811 -25.25 -39.57 -1.27
C ASN A 811 -24.87 -38.56 -0.17
N THR A 812 -25.88 -37.90 0.41
CA THR A 812 -25.71 -36.82 1.39
C THR A 812 -26.08 -37.32 2.78
N SER A 813 -25.18 -37.11 3.75
CA SER A 813 -25.37 -37.57 5.13
C SER A 813 -25.63 -36.41 6.08
N MET A 814 -26.66 -36.51 6.91
CA MET A 814 -27.01 -35.53 7.94
C MET A 814 -27.06 -36.21 9.31
N ILE A 815 -26.03 -35.98 10.11
CA ILE A 815 -25.84 -36.70 11.38
C ILE A 815 -25.82 -35.71 12.55
N SER A 816 -26.74 -35.90 13.48
CA SER A 816 -26.78 -35.18 14.76
C SER A 816 -26.36 -36.12 15.90
N LEU A 817 -25.35 -35.72 16.67
CA LEU A 817 -24.95 -36.39 17.91
C LEU A 817 -25.48 -35.69 19.17
N ILE A 818 -26.31 -34.66 18.99
CA ILE A 818 -26.83 -33.85 20.10
C ILE A 818 -28.20 -34.36 20.56
N ALA A 819 -28.29 -34.57 21.86
CA ALA A 819 -29.50 -34.77 22.60
C ALA A 819 -30.17 -33.43 22.94
N ASN A 820 -31.43 -33.21 22.56
CA ASN A 820 -32.19 -32.02 22.96
C ASN A 820 -33.58 -32.42 23.46
N ARG A 821 -34.05 -31.78 24.55
CA ARG A 821 -35.35 -32.07 25.17
C ARG A 821 -36.53 -31.75 24.24
N SER A 822 -36.38 -30.75 23.38
CA SER A 822 -37.40 -30.37 22.40
C SER A 822 -37.17 -31.03 21.05
N THR A 823 -38.25 -31.29 20.32
CA THR A 823 -38.19 -31.66 18.90
C THR A 823 -37.46 -30.57 18.13
N TYR A 824 -36.43 -30.94 17.36
CA TYR A 824 -35.68 -29.99 16.54
C TYR A 824 -35.56 -30.47 15.08
N PRO A 825 -35.76 -29.58 14.10
CA PRO A 825 -35.68 -29.93 12.68
C PRO A 825 -34.24 -30.17 12.24
N ILE A 826 -34.03 -31.19 11.40
CA ILE A 826 -32.77 -31.47 10.67
C ILE A 826 -32.88 -30.98 9.23
N LEU A 827 -33.97 -31.31 8.54
CA LEU A 827 -34.26 -30.89 7.18
C LEU A 827 -35.67 -30.30 7.15
N ASP A 828 -35.81 -29.09 6.63
CA ASP A 828 -37.09 -28.40 6.54
C ASP A 828 -37.24 -27.78 5.14
N ILE A 829 -38.26 -28.22 4.41
CA ILE A 829 -38.61 -27.75 3.09
C ILE A 829 -40.01 -27.18 3.19
N SER A 830 -40.14 -25.86 3.08
CA SER A 830 -41.43 -25.18 3.28
C SER A 830 -42.17 -24.86 1.98
N SER A 831 -41.49 -24.90 0.84
CA SER A 831 -42.07 -24.50 -0.45
C SER A 831 -41.31 -25.10 -1.64
N GLY A 832 -40.86 -26.35 -1.54
CA GLY A 832 -40.04 -27.00 -2.56
C GLY A 832 -40.81 -27.20 -3.87
N GLY A 833 -40.11 -27.05 -5.01
CA GLY A 833 -40.61 -27.55 -6.28
C GLY A 833 -40.49 -29.07 -6.34
N PHE A 834 -39.66 -29.56 -7.25
CA PHE A 834 -39.29 -30.97 -7.29
C PHE A 834 -38.21 -31.29 -6.23
N VAL A 835 -38.48 -32.23 -5.33
CA VAL A 835 -37.53 -32.67 -4.30
C VAL A 835 -37.15 -34.12 -4.54
N ASP A 836 -35.85 -34.38 -4.72
CA ASP A 836 -35.30 -35.72 -4.98
C ASP A 836 -34.22 -36.04 -3.94
N MET A 837 -34.28 -37.24 -3.35
CA MET A 837 -33.35 -37.72 -2.34
C MET A 837 -33.08 -39.21 -2.58
N ASP A 838 -31.85 -39.54 -2.99
CA ASP A 838 -31.48 -40.92 -3.33
C ASP A 838 -31.40 -41.84 -2.11
N GLU A 839 -31.42 -43.15 -2.33
CA GLU A 839 -31.41 -44.15 -1.25
C GLU A 839 -30.10 -44.18 -0.43
N ASN A 840 -29.03 -43.60 -0.97
CA ASN A 840 -27.73 -43.46 -0.28
C ASN A 840 -27.72 -42.28 0.69
N CYS A 841 -28.67 -41.34 0.58
CA CYS A 841 -28.79 -40.27 1.56
C CYS A 841 -29.28 -40.82 2.90
N GLU A 842 -28.68 -40.34 3.99
CA GLU A 842 -29.04 -40.75 5.35
C GLU A 842 -29.24 -39.55 6.27
N ILE A 843 -30.27 -39.62 7.10
CA ILE A 843 -30.45 -38.74 8.26
C ILE A 843 -30.33 -39.60 9.51
N LYS A 844 -29.50 -39.19 10.48
CA LYS A 844 -29.28 -39.91 11.73
C LYS A 844 -29.43 -38.97 12.93
N CYS A 845 -30.33 -39.31 13.84
CA CYS A 845 -30.46 -38.64 15.14
C CYS A 845 -29.48 -39.23 16.18
N SER A 846 -29.39 -38.59 17.35
CA SER A 846 -28.60 -39.13 18.45
C SER A 846 -29.22 -40.44 18.97
N GLU A 847 -28.46 -41.19 19.75
CA GLU A 847 -29.00 -42.33 20.50
C GLU A 847 -30.16 -41.86 21.40
N GLY A 848 -31.17 -42.72 21.58
CA GLY A 848 -32.39 -42.41 22.34
C GLY A 848 -33.37 -41.44 21.66
N GLN A 849 -33.12 -41.03 20.41
CA GLN A 849 -34.02 -40.13 19.66
C GLN A 849 -34.69 -40.84 18.49
N ASN A 850 -35.98 -40.54 18.30
CA ASN A 850 -36.72 -40.93 17.11
C ASN A 850 -36.58 -39.86 16.01
N LEU A 851 -36.67 -40.28 14.75
CA LEU A 851 -36.75 -39.40 13.60
C LEU A 851 -38.21 -39.29 13.16
N LEU A 852 -38.75 -38.09 13.20
CA LEU A 852 -40.10 -37.77 12.75
C LEU A 852 -40.05 -37.25 11.31
N PHE A 853 -41.00 -37.71 10.49
CA PHE A 853 -41.21 -37.22 9.14
C PHE A 853 -42.64 -36.68 9.00
N GLU A 854 -42.75 -35.42 8.62
CA GLU A 854 -44.00 -34.74 8.31
C GLU A 854 -44.02 -34.43 6.80
N ASN A 855 -45.01 -34.98 6.08
CA ASN A 855 -45.24 -34.70 4.67
C ASN A 855 -46.55 -33.93 4.52
N ASN A 856 -46.45 -32.62 4.34
CA ASN A 856 -47.57 -31.70 4.13
C ASN A 856 -47.62 -31.19 2.68
N THR A 857 -47.09 -31.99 1.74
CA THR A 857 -47.13 -31.68 0.31
C THR A 857 -48.57 -31.50 -0.14
N HIS A 858 -48.88 -30.38 -0.79
CA HIS A 858 -50.24 -29.99 -1.14
C HIS A 858 -50.28 -29.17 -2.42
N PHE A 859 -51.49 -29.05 -2.98
CA PHE A 859 -51.75 -28.15 -4.10
C PHE A 859 -52.00 -26.73 -3.60
N LEU A 860 -51.24 -25.77 -4.13
CA LEU A 860 -51.40 -24.35 -3.87
C LEU A 860 -52.11 -23.68 -5.05
N TYR A 861 -53.26 -23.06 -4.78
CA TYR A 861 -53.99 -22.25 -5.76
C TYR A 861 -53.40 -20.86 -5.83
N THR A 862 -52.88 -20.48 -7.00
CA THR A 862 -52.30 -19.15 -7.23
C THR A 862 -52.74 -18.60 -8.58
N GLU A 863 -52.71 -17.28 -8.72
CA GLU A 863 -52.99 -16.63 -10.00
C GLU A 863 -51.65 -16.32 -10.70
N LYS A 864 -51.42 -16.91 -11.88
CA LYS A 864 -50.25 -16.60 -12.72
C LYS A 864 -50.72 -16.16 -14.10
N ASN A 865 -50.25 -15.00 -14.56
CA ASN A 865 -50.65 -14.39 -15.84
C ASN A 865 -52.18 -14.21 -15.99
N LYS A 866 -52.87 -13.74 -14.94
CA LYS A 866 -54.33 -13.52 -14.92
C LYS A 866 -55.17 -14.79 -15.16
N ARG A 867 -54.62 -15.97 -14.85
CA ARG A 867 -55.31 -17.27 -14.92
C ARG A 867 -55.07 -18.04 -13.62
N SER A 868 -56.08 -18.79 -13.21
CA SER A 868 -55.95 -19.74 -12.10
C SER A 868 -54.90 -20.79 -12.45
N CYS A 869 -53.95 -21.01 -11.54
CA CYS A 869 -52.84 -21.95 -11.69
C CYS A 869 -52.71 -22.75 -10.39
N VAL A 870 -52.90 -24.06 -10.49
CA VAL A 870 -52.70 -24.99 -9.37
C VAL A 870 -51.26 -25.49 -9.40
N LEU A 871 -50.50 -25.29 -8.32
CA LEU A 871 -49.11 -25.72 -8.21
C LEU A 871 -48.98 -26.86 -7.21
N ASN A 872 -48.19 -27.89 -7.54
CA ASN A 872 -47.78 -28.89 -6.57
C ASN A 872 -46.58 -28.35 -5.75
N VAL A 873 -46.77 -28.13 -4.45
CA VAL A 873 -45.77 -27.59 -3.53
C VAL A 873 -45.34 -28.67 -2.55
N THR A 874 -44.06 -29.04 -2.61
CA THR A 874 -43.47 -30.04 -1.72
C THR A 874 -43.15 -29.41 -0.37
N VAL A 875 -43.78 -29.91 0.69
CA VAL A 875 -43.56 -29.48 2.06
C VAL A 875 -43.22 -30.69 2.91
N MET A 876 -41.95 -30.78 3.30
CA MET A 876 -41.39 -31.94 4.00
C MET A 876 -40.54 -31.49 5.17
N LYS A 877 -40.67 -32.15 6.31
CA LYS A 877 -39.89 -31.83 7.51
C LYS A 877 -39.43 -33.10 8.21
N TYR A 878 -38.12 -33.18 8.45
CA TYR A 878 -37.48 -34.22 9.25
C TYR A 878 -37.01 -33.62 10.57
N SER A 879 -37.44 -34.19 11.69
CA SER A 879 -37.09 -33.69 13.02
C SER A 879 -36.65 -34.80 13.95
N CYS A 880 -35.62 -34.56 14.76
CA CYS A 880 -35.22 -35.46 15.82
C CYS A 880 -36.00 -35.12 17.10
N ARG A 881 -36.53 -36.15 17.77
CA ARG A 881 -37.29 -36.02 19.01
C ARG A 881 -36.82 -37.06 20.02
N SER A 882 -36.49 -36.62 21.23
CA SER A 882 -36.18 -37.52 22.34
C SER A 882 -37.39 -38.29 22.84
N CYS A 883 -37.15 -39.46 23.45
CA CYS A 883 -38.20 -40.18 24.16
C CYS A 883 -38.84 -39.29 25.26
N PRO A 884 -40.15 -39.46 25.54
CA PRO A 884 -40.83 -38.72 26.61
C PRO A 884 -40.16 -38.93 27.98
N PRO A 885 -40.30 -37.98 28.93
CA PRO A 885 -39.83 -38.17 30.29
C PRO A 885 -40.36 -39.49 30.90
N GLY A 886 -39.48 -40.25 31.55
CA GLY A 886 -39.81 -41.57 32.11
C GLY A 886 -39.67 -42.75 31.14
N TYR A 887 -39.23 -42.52 29.89
CA TYR A 887 -38.96 -43.55 28.89
C TYR A 887 -37.53 -43.44 28.34
N TYR A 888 -37.00 -44.53 27.77
CA TYR A 888 -35.67 -44.57 27.12
C TYR A 888 -35.71 -45.34 25.80
N GLY A 889 -34.70 -45.16 24.95
CA GLY A 889 -34.54 -45.89 23.70
C GLY A 889 -33.08 -46.27 23.43
N LEU A 890 -32.84 -47.50 22.97
CA LEU A 890 -31.50 -48.01 22.65
C LEU A 890 -31.13 -47.85 21.16
N LYS A 891 -32.12 -47.64 20.30
CA LYS A 891 -31.93 -47.42 18.86
C LYS A 891 -31.94 -45.93 18.55
N LYS A 892 -31.26 -45.56 17.47
CA LYS A 892 -31.30 -44.20 16.90
C LYS A 892 -32.25 -44.14 15.71
N GLY A 893 -33.01 -43.06 15.63
CA GLY A 893 -33.86 -42.77 14.47
C GLY A 893 -32.99 -42.50 13.24
N MET A 894 -33.31 -43.17 12.13
CA MET A 894 -32.63 -42.96 10.86
C MET A 894 -33.60 -42.92 9.67
N SER A 895 -33.15 -42.33 8.57
CA SER A 895 -33.78 -42.48 7.25
C SER A 895 -32.77 -42.97 6.23
N ARG A 896 -33.28 -43.63 5.19
CA ARG A 896 -32.58 -43.89 3.92
C ARG A 896 -33.42 -43.32 2.80
N GLY A 897 -32.88 -42.37 2.05
CA GLY A 897 -33.67 -41.53 1.15
C GLY A 897 -34.83 -40.85 1.87
N LEU A 898 -36.01 -40.85 1.24
CA LEU A 898 -37.24 -40.32 1.82
C LEU A 898 -37.92 -41.26 2.84
N ALA A 899 -37.43 -42.49 3.01
CA ALA A 899 -38.04 -43.47 3.91
C ALA A 899 -37.41 -43.39 5.31
N VAL A 900 -38.24 -43.15 6.32
CA VAL A 900 -37.84 -43.25 7.74
C VAL A 900 -37.92 -44.72 8.17
N THR A 901 -36.85 -45.24 8.79
CA THR A 901 -36.90 -46.59 9.37
C THR A 901 -37.86 -46.62 10.57
N PRO A 902 -38.73 -47.63 10.70
CA PRO A 902 -39.79 -47.61 11.70
C PRO A 902 -39.27 -47.61 13.16
N PHE A 903 -39.97 -46.81 13.97
CA PHE A 903 -40.03 -46.68 15.43
C PHE A 903 -38.79 -47.08 16.27
N VAL A 904 -38.14 -46.07 16.85
CA VAL A 904 -37.43 -46.25 18.12
C VAL A 904 -38.49 -46.52 19.20
N HIS A 905 -38.57 -47.76 19.70
CA HIS A 905 -39.43 -48.10 20.83
C HIS A 905 -38.93 -47.40 22.09
N CYS A 906 -39.65 -46.37 22.53
CA CYS A 906 -39.44 -45.76 23.83
C CYS A 906 -40.04 -46.70 24.89
N LEU A 907 -39.19 -47.34 25.69
CA LEU A 907 -39.57 -48.27 26.74
C LEU A 907 -39.68 -47.55 28.09
N PRO A 908 -40.59 -47.95 28.99
CA PRO A 908 -40.71 -47.34 30.30
C PRO A 908 -39.41 -47.52 31.09
N CYS A 909 -39.04 -46.53 31.89
CA CYS A 909 -37.81 -46.59 32.66
C CYS A 909 -37.86 -47.76 33.66
N PRO A 910 -36.94 -48.74 33.57
CA PRO A 910 -36.99 -49.94 34.39
C PRO A 910 -36.60 -49.61 35.85
N PHE A 911 -37.10 -50.42 36.78
CA PHE A 911 -36.70 -50.35 38.18
C PHE A 911 -35.19 -50.60 38.31
N GLY A 912 -34.49 -49.83 39.14
CA GLY A 912 -33.03 -49.86 39.23
C GLY A 912 -32.29 -48.94 38.25
N ALA A 913 -33.00 -48.22 37.37
CA ALA A 913 -32.41 -47.28 36.42
C ALA A 913 -32.82 -45.83 36.64
N ILE A 914 -32.04 -44.90 36.07
CA ILE A 914 -32.35 -43.49 35.90
C ILE A 914 -32.29 -43.19 34.40
N CYS A 915 -33.45 -42.86 33.83
CA CYS A 915 -33.54 -42.47 32.43
C CYS A 915 -33.30 -40.96 32.33
N ILE A 916 -32.13 -40.59 31.81
CA ILE A 916 -31.64 -39.22 31.70
C ILE A 916 -31.77 -38.80 30.24
N GLU A 917 -32.86 -38.08 29.92
CA GLU A 917 -33.15 -37.44 28.64
C GLU A 917 -33.09 -38.37 27.40
N ASN A 918 -31.88 -38.73 26.98
CA ASN A 918 -31.55 -39.50 25.78
C ASN A 918 -30.72 -40.76 26.07
N ASN A 919 -30.38 -40.99 27.34
CA ASN A 919 -29.55 -42.11 27.76
C ASN A 919 -30.15 -42.74 29.02
N ILE A 920 -29.75 -43.97 29.30
CA ILE A 920 -30.19 -44.73 30.47
C ILE A 920 -28.97 -45.11 31.31
N ALA A 921 -29.06 -44.79 32.58
CA ALA A 921 -28.03 -45.04 33.58
C ALA A 921 -28.55 -45.94 34.70
N ALA A 922 -27.67 -46.62 35.42
CA ALA A 922 -28.05 -47.35 36.62
C ALA A 922 -28.22 -46.40 37.81
N LYS A 923 -29.20 -46.71 38.69
CA LYS A 923 -29.26 -46.13 40.04
C LYS A 923 -28.03 -46.59 40.85
N PRO A 924 -27.67 -45.87 41.93
CA PRO A 924 -26.64 -46.33 42.86
C PRO A 924 -26.85 -47.80 43.24
N ASN A 925 -25.78 -48.59 43.21
CA ASN A 925 -25.73 -50.02 43.54
C ASN A 925 -26.49 -50.95 42.58
N PHE A 926 -26.93 -50.48 41.40
CA PHE A 926 -27.53 -51.33 40.37
C PHE A 926 -26.60 -51.48 39.16
N TRP A 927 -26.76 -52.57 38.42
CA TRP A 927 -26.10 -52.83 37.14
C TRP A 927 -27.08 -53.41 36.15
N GLY A 928 -27.02 -52.89 34.92
CA GLY A 928 -27.94 -53.23 33.85
C GLY A 928 -27.32 -54.10 32.76
N TYR A 929 -28.14 -54.96 32.17
CA TYR A 929 -27.80 -55.76 30.98
C TYR A 929 -28.92 -55.72 29.95
N GLN A 930 -28.56 -56.00 28.70
CA GLN A 930 -29.52 -56.11 27.61
C GLN A 930 -30.18 -57.49 27.61
N THR A 931 -31.51 -57.50 27.57
CA THR A 931 -32.30 -58.72 27.41
C THR A 931 -32.42 -59.09 25.93
N SER A 932 -32.60 -60.39 25.65
CA SER A 932 -32.75 -60.93 24.30
C SER A 932 -34.17 -60.77 23.71
N GLY A 933 -35.05 -60.01 24.36
CA GLY A 933 -36.43 -59.79 23.92
C GLY A 933 -36.58 -58.90 22.67
N HIS A 934 -37.78 -58.91 22.07
CA HIS A 934 -38.16 -58.00 20.99
C HIS A 934 -39.37 -57.14 21.42
N PRO A 935 -39.17 -55.83 21.68
CA PRO A 935 -37.94 -55.04 21.52
C PRO A 935 -36.88 -55.33 22.59
N GLN A 936 -35.59 -55.15 22.25
CA GLN A 936 -34.48 -55.26 23.19
C GLN A 936 -34.66 -54.25 24.34
N SER A 937 -34.68 -54.73 25.57
CA SER A 937 -34.82 -53.92 26.79
C SER A 937 -33.59 -54.05 27.69
N LEU A 938 -33.50 -53.17 28.67
CA LEU A 938 -32.54 -53.27 29.76
C LEU A 938 -33.25 -53.71 31.05
N GLU A 939 -32.65 -54.67 31.73
CA GLU A 939 -33.01 -55.07 33.09
C GLU A 939 -31.87 -54.72 34.03
N PHE A 940 -32.21 -54.38 35.27
CA PHE A 940 -31.25 -53.95 36.28
C PHE A 940 -31.37 -54.84 37.51
N LEU A 941 -30.22 -55.27 38.00
CA LEU A 941 -30.10 -56.06 39.22
C LEU A 941 -29.28 -55.28 40.23
N ALA A 942 -29.61 -55.44 41.52
CA ALA A 942 -28.75 -54.94 42.58
C ALA A 942 -27.42 -55.70 42.53
N CYS A 943 -26.33 -54.96 42.57
CA CYS A 943 -25.01 -55.57 42.60
C CYS A 943 -24.69 -56.10 43.99
N PRO A 944 -23.75 -57.04 44.10
CA PRO A 944 -23.09 -57.30 45.37
C PRO A 944 -22.59 -56.00 46.00
N GLU A 945 -22.60 -55.94 47.33
CA GLU A 945 -22.21 -54.76 48.10
C GLU A 945 -20.81 -54.28 47.67
N ASP A 946 -20.66 -52.98 47.43
CA ASP A 946 -19.44 -52.31 46.93
C ASP A 946 -18.95 -52.66 45.51
N TYR A 947 -19.66 -53.49 44.73
CA TYR A 947 -19.21 -53.86 43.38
C TYR A 947 -19.62 -52.84 42.31
N CYS A 948 -20.71 -52.11 42.57
CA CYS A 948 -21.25 -51.08 41.68
C CYS A 948 -21.15 -49.70 42.32
N PRO A 949 -21.12 -48.63 41.50
CA PRO A 949 -20.97 -47.29 42.03
C PRO A 949 -22.10 -46.90 42.97
N SER A 950 -21.73 -46.32 44.11
CA SER A 950 -22.65 -45.76 45.11
C SER A 950 -23.22 -44.39 44.69
N THR A 951 -22.87 -43.91 43.51
CA THR A 951 -23.37 -42.68 42.89
C THR A 951 -23.94 -42.96 41.51
N THR A 952 -24.87 -42.12 41.06
CA THR A 952 -25.47 -42.23 39.72
C THR A 952 -24.40 -42.15 38.63
N THR A 953 -24.41 -43.10 37.71
CA THR A 953 -23.44 -43.18 36.62
C THR A 953 -24.01 -42.63 35.31
N LYS A 954 -23.20 -42.59 34.25
CA LYS A 954 -23.66 -42.19 32.91
C LYS A 954 -24.13 -43.36 32.05
N TYR A 955 -23.79 -44.60 32.43
CA TYR A 955 -24.05 -45.81 31.64
C TYR A 955 -24.76 -46.86 32.48
N TYR A 956 -25.60 -47.66 31.84
CA TYR A 956 -26.40 -48.67 32.53
C TYR A 956 -25.58 -49.83 33.14
N ASN A 957 -24.35 -50.07 32.71
CA ASN A 957 -23.52 -51.22 33.09
C ASN A 957 -22.16 -50.84 33.72
N SER A 958 -22.11 -49.71 34.44
CA SER A 958 -20.88 -49.22 35.08
C SER A 958 -20.51 -50.01 36.34
N CYS A 959 -19.21 -50.13 36.62
CA CYS A 959 -18.66 -50.86 37.78
C CYS A 959 -17.82 -49.97 38.69
N GLN A 960 -17.72 -50.33 39.98
CA GLN A 960 -16.92 -49.62 40.97
C GLN A 960 -15.44 -50.05 40.89
N GLY A 961 -14.52 -49.07 40.90
CA GLY A 961 -13.08 -49.33 40.88
C GLY A 961 -12.61 -50.06 39.63
N ASN A 962 -11.76 -51.08 39.80
CA ASN A 962 -11.19 -51.88 38.71
C ASN A 962 -12.00 -53.16 38.43
N ARG A 963 -13.32 -53.11 38.63
CA ARG A 963 -14.24 -54.22 38.31
C ARG A 963 -14.81 -54.10 36.89
N ASN A 964 -15.17 -55.23 36.31
CA ASN A 964 -15.83 -55.35 35.01
C ASN A 964 -16.67 -56.64 34.95
N GLY A 965 -17.29 -56.91 33.81
CA GLY A 965 -18.10 -58.12 33.58
C GLY A 965 -19.51 -58.00 34.15
N THR A 966 -20.28 -59.07 34.01
CA THR A 966 -21.67 -59.13 34.47
C THR A 966 -21.75 -58.89 35.97
N LEU A 967 -22.61 -57.94 36.40
CA LEU A 967 -22.73 -57.50 37.79
C LEU A 967 -21.41 -57.04 38.44
N CYS A 968 -20.42 -56.65 37.62
CA CYS A 968 -19.09 -56.26 38.09
C CYS A 968 -18.38 -57.38 38.88
N GLY A 969 -18.77 -58.63 38.66
CA GLY A 969 -18.25 -59.79 39.37
C GLY A 969 -16.81 -60.14 39.03
N GLN A 970 -16.23 -59.55 37.98
CA GLN A 970 -14.86 -59.86 37.55
C GLN A 970 -13.94 -58.67 37.80
N CYS A 971 -12.68 -58.96 38.09
CA CYS A 971 -11.64 -57.94 38.07
C CYS A 971 -11.25 -57.60 36.62
N ALA A 972 -11.06 -56.32 36.34
CA ALA A 972 -10.56 -55.86 35.07
C ALA A 972 -9.18 -56.46 34.78
N LYS A 973 -8.86 -56.60 33.50
CA LYS A 973 -7.61 -57.22 33.04
C LYS A 973 -6.39 -56.58 33.74
N GLY A 974 -5.55 -57.39 34.39
CA GLY A 974 -4.40 -56.95 35.19
C GLY A 974 -4.65 -56.91 36.70
N PHE A 975 -5.90 -57.12 37.14
CA PHE A 975 -6.30 -57.15 38.54
C PHE A 975 -6.86 -58.54 38.92
N THR A 976 -6.70 -58.93 40.17
CA THR A 976 -7.19 -60.20 40.74
C THR A 976 -8.03 -59.94 41.99
N GLU A 977 -8.91 -60.89 42.29
CA GLU A 977 -9.70 -60.88 43.51
C GLU A 977 -8.82 -61.10 44.73
N THR A 978 -9.27 -60.60 45.88
CA THR A 978 -8.57 -60.75 47.16
C THR A 978 -9.45 -61.49 48.15
N LEU A 979 -8.84 -62.29 49.03
CA LEU A 979 -9.58 -63.02 50.06
C LEU A 979 -10.13 -62.01 51.08
N PHE A 980 -11.45 -61.96 51.25
CA PHE A 980 -12.19 -61.08 52.18
C PHE A 980 -12.31 -59.59 51.82
N SER A 981 -12.00 -59.15 50.59
CA SER A 981 -12.30 -57.79 50.14
C SER A 981 -13.01 -57.77 48.79
N THR A 982 -13.89 -56.78 48.62
CA THR A 982 -14.63 -56.52 47.38
C THR A 982 -13.78 -55.76 46.36
N GLU A 983 -12.60 -55.24 46.73
CA GLU A 983 -11.72 -54.50 45.81
C GLU A 983 -10.84 -55.44 44.96
N CYS A 984 -10.72 -55.08 43.67
CA CYS A 984 -9.79 -55.71 42.75
C CYS A 984 -8.41 -55.09 42.89
N ARG A 985 -7.43 -55.87 43.34
CA ARG A 985 -6.02 -55.44 43.46
C ARG A 985 -5.21 -55.86 42.26
N ASN A 986 -4.11 -55.15 42.03
CA ASN A 986 -3.22 -55.47 40.93
C ASN A 986 -2.64 -56.88 41.13
N SER A 987 -2.70 -57.70 40.08
CA SER A 987 -2.24 -59.09 40.08
C SER A 987 -0.79 -59.27 40.57
N THR A 988 0.05 -58.24 40.45
CA THR A 988 1.43 -58.24 40.93
C THR A 988 1.56 -58.17 42.45
N GLU A 989 0.52 -57.77 43.18
CA GLU A 989 0.53 -57.64 44.64
C GLU A 989 0.05 -58.91 45.38
N CYS A 990 -0.50 -59.90 44.66
CA CYS A 990 -1.19 -61.05 45.27
C CYS A 990 -0.35 -62.33 45.40
N SER A 991 0.91 -62.38 44.97
CA SER A 991 1.77 -63.57 45.09
C SER A 991 2.63 -63.57 46.37
N HIS A 992 2.02 -63.80 47.54
CA HIS A 992 2.78 -63.95 48.79
C HIS A 992 2.91 -65.42 49.21
N PHE A 993 4.16 -65.93 49.23
CA PHE A 993 4.57 -67.29 49.58
C PHE A 993 4.02 -67.81 50.93
N THR A 994 3.70 -66.89 51.84
CA THR A 994 3.17 -67.17 53.19
C THR A 994 1.82 -67.89 53.20
N VAL A 995 0.97 -67.71 52.18
CA VAL A 995 -0.37 -68.33 52.12
C VAL A 995 -0.26 -69.85 51.92
N TRP A 996 0.71 -70.31 51.13
CA TRP A 996 0.94 -71.73 50.87
C TRP A 996 1.48 -72.49 52.08
N ILE A 997 2.27 -71.83 52.93
CA ILE A 997 2.77 -72.42 54.18
C ILE A 997 1.61 -72.71 55.13
N VAL A 998 0.67 -71.75 55.27
CA VAL A 998 -0.48 -71.89 56.19
C VAL A 998 -1.45 -72.99 55.73
N THR A 999 -1.67 -73.14 54.42
CA THR A 999 -2.56 -74.19 53.88
C THR A 999 -1.98 -75.60 54.04
N MET A 1000 -0.67 -75.77 53.93
CA MET A 1000 0.02 -77.04 54.23
C MET A 1000 -0.15 -77.45 55.71
N VAL A 1001 0.00 -76.51 56.64
CA VAL A 1001 -0.14 -76.80 58.08
C VAL A 1001 -1.58 -77.24 58.42
N LEU A 1002 -2.58 -76.54 57.88
CA LEU A 1002 -4.00 -76.86 58.14
C LEU A 1002 -4.43 -78.20 57.54
N THR A 1003 -3.91 -78.58 56.37
CA THR A 1003 -4.22 -79.87 55.74
C THR A 1003 -3.59 -81.04 56.49
N ILE A 1004 -2.36 -80.89 56.99
CA ILE A 1004 -1.72 -81.89 57.86
C ILE A 1004 -2.49 -82.06 59.17
N ALA A 1005 -2.93 -80.96 59.79
CA ALA A 1005 -3.73 -81.01 61.01
C ALA A 1005 -5.08 -81.73 60.82
N LEU A 1006 -5.76 -81.49 59.69
CA LEU A 1006 -7.02 -82.15 59.35
C LEU A 1006 -6.84 -83.65 59.06
N ALA A 1007 -5.76 -84.02 58.37
CA ALA A 1007 -5.43 -85.43 58.12
C ALA A 1007 -5.13 -86.19 59.43
N LEU A 1008 -4.37 -85.58 60.34
CA LEU A 1008 -4.09 -86.14 61.67
C LEU A 1008 -5.36 -86.28 62.52
N TYR A 1009 -6.29 -85.33 62.42
CA TYR A 1009 -7.58 -85.39 63.11
C TYR A 1009 -8.44 -86.57 62.62
N LEU A 1010 -8.47 -86.83 61.30
CA LEU A 1010 -9.25 -87.92 60.70
C LEU A 1010 -8.69 -89.31 61.01
N LEU A 1011 -7.37 -89.44 61.23
CA LEU A 1011 -6.71 -90.72 61.54
C LEU A 1011 -6.89 -91.19 63.00
N LYS A 1012 -7.30 -90.31 63.93
CA LYS A 1012 -7.34 -90.59 65.38
C LYS A 1012 -8.75 -90.81 65.98
N LYS A 1013 -9.78 -91.05 65.17
CA LYS A 1013 -11.15 -91.28 65.68
C LYS A 1013 -11.28 -92.64 66.42
N PRO A 1014 -11.76 -92.67 67.68
CA PRO A 1014 -12.33 -93.89 68.28
C PRO A 1014 -13.70 -94.20 67.66
N PRO A 1015 -14.17 -95.46 67.74
CA PRO A 1015 -15.44 -95.88 67.15
C PRO A 1015 -16.62 -95.18 67.82
N ILE A 1016 -17.58 -94.81 66.97
CA ILE A 1016 -18.79 -94.05 67.31
C ILE A 1016 -19.75 -94.97 68.07
N LEU A 1017 -20.29 -94.46 69.19
CA LEU A 1017 -21.49 -94.95 69.86
C LEU A 1017 -22.55 -93.86 69.76
#